data_AF-A0A1M4TZ73-F1
#
_entry.id   AF-A0A1M4TZ73-F1
#
_cell.length_a   1.000
_cell.length_b   1.000
_cell.length_c   1.000
_cell.angle_alpha   90.00
_cell.angle_beta   90.00
_cell.angle_gamma   90.00
#
_symmetry.space_group_name_H-M   'P 1'
#
loop_
_entity.id
_entity.type
_entity.pdbx_description
1 polymer ?
#
loop_
_entity_poly.entity_id
_entity_poly.type
_entity_poly.pdbx_seq_one_letter_code
_entity_poly.pdbx_strand_id
1 'polypeptide(L)'
;MGIDKFLNDMEMQLIRGNFKPHKLIMLLVVLDLLKEKRVNEIYYDDYLKSRFTFYFNLFSDESDRNRPYNPFFHLQSTGFWKLMPIKGREAYFVDVKKIGGPNELTQNVSHAYLDEAVFRDFIDQIKSELLKKRIVNILERYKILCSKTKEPALQAYNAHNVSQPATLYDPSIMPTACQSDPAPTSLVKQTTHPASTLITHHAFDSPKVPMGNKTTYDQAKADLSGAPPHPAVGVAETFASYNMVNEFVDYLNTLSNTTAANENALAESQLNSRFFPRVQVKHPLEDYIYNQLMNGCGKVVLTGNAGDGKTTLAFAVLQKLGFAGTPSWRIELPEKKLTVIKDMSELPADERGKVMREIWQNEHWRYLLVSNTGTLLEAMQWLKNSQPGIWEELLSAMRAGEPGLLGERLLLINVGNINNIEPALQVLQRMIEEENWQKCSRCALAQDCPIYFNVQLLQQGWKTVRQRLWLLYRHMYEYGCRLTMRQMTAHLAYALTGGCNCRQVAKMTVGSGQNKLWRALFYNRFFGDDGWQEDGAASQLYAVRQVRQAGYGQVLQPAVEQRLWLTEEGRWSDYALAESLCKELKSNKQGEKVAYRRQLRRLLYFWGTCFSEVGEQEKADKNFICDFLDSPALFDYLHMLENTSDHLMVDYKKKIVHVLQEYFAGLPLLEKRDRERLYIPLSRADQAAVVQFLLARFRLADFEVESREGFRADHFLNRKALYLCLKRNKNLDLELSLPFLDYVARRYRGEMTADLHAFYANRLKRFKSQLISYYQEQQAEEDDELEVGELLYLLAGKTRRVRLEFAAGELEVSL
;
A
#
# COMPACT_ATOMS: atom_id res chain seq x y z
N MET A 1 -29.83 -1.97 -13.30
CA MET A 1 -28.49 -2.60 -13.12
C MET A 1 -27.82 -1.89 -11.95
N GLY A 2 -26.98 -2.52 -11.13
CA GLY A 2 -26.37 -1.82 -9.97
C GLY A 2 -25.25 -0.86 -10.39
N ILE A 3 -24.97 0.16 -9.56
CA ILE A 3 -23.88 1.13 -9.79
C ILE A 3 -22.54 0.41 -9.96
N ASP A 4 -22.20 -0.56 -9.11
CA ASP A 4 -20.93 -1.29 -9.22
C ASP A 4 -20.80 -2.09 -10.49
N LYS A 5 -21.90 -2.66 -11.01
CA LYS A 5 -21.89 -3.36 -12.30
C LYS A 5 -21.61 -2.38 -13.45
N PHE A 6 -22.13 -1.15 -13.37
CA PHE A 6 -21.80 -0.10 -14.31
C PHE A 6 -20.36 0.41 -14.17
N LEU A 7 -19.83 0.57 -12.95
CA LEU A 7 -18.43 0.93 -12.74
C LEU A 7 -17.47 -0.17 -13.24
N ASN A 8 -17.83 -1.45 -13.08
CA ASN A 8 -17.13 -2.57 -13.71
C ASN A 8 -17.14 -2.46 -15.24
N ASP A 9 -18.29 -2.16 -15.86
CA ASP A 9 -18.40 -2.01 -17.32
C ASP A 9 -17.56 -0.82 -17.82
N MET A 10 -17.49 0.27 -17.06
CA MET A 10 -16.64 1.43 -17.35
C MET A 10 -15.14 1.11 -17.20
N GLU A 11 -14.73 0.40 -16.15
CA GLU A 11 -13.36 -0.13 -16.00
C GLU A 11 -12.98 -1.07 -17.15
N MET A 12 -13.90 -1.93 -17.59
CA MET A 12 -13.70 -2.84 -18.71
C MET A 12 -13.60 -2.11 -20.05
N GLN A 13 -14.36 -1.04 -20.27
CA GLN A 13 -14.18 -0.18 -21.45
C GLN A 13 -12.83 0.55 -21.42
N LEU A 14 -12.35 0.93 -20.24
CA LEU A 14 -11.05 1.61 -20.09
C LEU A 14 -9.90 0.68 -20.48
N ILE A 15 -9.97 -0.58 -20.02
CA ILE A 15 -9.03 -1.63 -20.40
C ILE A 15 -9.10 -1.94 -21.91
N ARG A 16 -10.29 -1.83 -22.53
CA ARG A 16 -10.51 -2.08 -23.97
C ARG A 16 -10.18 -0.90 -24.89
N GLY A 17 -9.70 0.24 -24.36
CA GLY A 17 -9.35 1.42 -25.15
C GLY A 17 -10.53 2.14 -25.81
N ASN A 18 -11.78 1.76 -25.52
CA ASN A 18 -12.99 2.36 -26.07
C ASN A 18 -13.82 3.14 -25.04
N PHE A 19 -13.22 3.45 -23.89
CA PHE A 19 -13.80 4.24 -22.82
C PHE A 19 -14.01 5.71 -23.19
N LYS A 20 -15.08 6.28 -22.64
CA LYS A 20 -15.32 7.72 -22.64
C LYS A 20 -15.65 8.20 -21.23
N PRO A 21 -14.97 9.24 -20.72
CA PRO A 21 -15.03 9.63 -19.31
C PRO A 21 -16.37 10.25 -18.92
N HIS A 22 -17.16 10.74 -19.90
CA HIS A 22 -18.35 11.58 -19.68
C HIS A 22 -19.39 11.01 -18.72
N LYS A 23 -19.67 9.70 -18.75
CA LYS A 23 -20.65 9.11 -17.82
C LYS A 23 -20.11 9.01 -16.39
N LEU A 24 -18.81 8.76 -16.21
CA LEU A 24 -18.16 8.75 -14.91
C LEU A 24 -18.01 10.17 -14.32
N ILE A 25 -17.65 11.15 -15.16
CA ILE A 25 -17.63 12.57 -14.79
C ILE A 25 -19.01 13.02 -14.31
N MET A 26 -20.10 12.63 -15.00
CA MET A 26 -21.46 12.96 -14.56
C MET A 26 -21.78 12.38 -13.17
N LEU A 27 -21.32 11.17 -12.86
CA LEU A 27 -21.54 10.57 -11.54
C LEU A 27 -20.68 11.21 -10.43
N LEU A 28 -19.49 11.75 -10.73
CA LEU A 28 -18.75 12.59 -9.76
C LEU A 28 -19.51 13.87 -9.42
N VAL A 29 -20.10 14.53 -10.41
CA VAL A 29 -20.96 15.71 -10.18
C VAL A 29 -22.12 15.34 -9.28
N VAL A 30 -22.82 14.24 -9.56
CA VAL A 30 -23.97 13.80 -8.77
C VAL A 30 -23.57 13.39 -7.33
N LEU A 31 -22.41 12.73 -7.13
CA LEU A 31 -21.89 12.45 -5.78
C LEU A 31 -21.67 13.72 -4.95
N ASP A 32 -21.19 14.81 -5.57
CA ASP A 32 -20.97 16.07 -4.85
C ASP A 32 -22.28 16.84 -4.62
N LEU A 33 -23.17 16.89 -5.61
CA LEU A 33 -24.50 17.51 -5.46
C LEU A 33 -25.33 16.84 -4.35
N LEU A 34 -25.24 15.52 -4.22
CA LEU A 34 -25.99 14.76 -3.22
C LEU A 34 -25.39 14.83 -1.82
N LYS A 35 -24.07 15.06 -1.68
CA LYS A 35 -23.46 15.43 -0.39
C LYS A 35 -23.96 16.78 0.12
N GLU A 36 -24.19 17.74 -0.78
CA GLU A 36 -24.67 19.09 -0.44
C GLU A 36 -26.19 19.11 -0.12
N LYS A 37 -27.03 18.44 -0.93
CA LYS A 37 -28.50 18.60 -0.86
C LYS A 37 -29.29 17.39 -0.34
N ARG A 38 -28.77 16.15 -0.45
CA ARG A 38 -29.43 14.89 -0.03
C ARG A 38 -30.88 14.68 -0.54
N VAL A 39 -31.24 15.17 -1.73
CA VAL A 39 -32.55 14.94 -2.38
C VAL A 39 -32.36 14.20 -3.71
N ASN A 40 -33.21 13.21 -4.00
CA ASN A 40 -33.09 12.34 -5.20
C ASN A 40 -33.68 12.98 -6.49
N GLU A 41 -33.68 14.30 -6.59
CA GLU A 41 -34.18 15.05 -7.76
C GLU A 41 -33.01 15.82 -8.39
N ILE A 42 -32.63 15.40 -9.60
CA ILE A 42 -31.42 15.88 -10.29
C ILE A 42 -31.86 16.65 -11.54
N TYR A 43 -31.82 17.97 -11.45
CA TYR A 43 -32.24 18.88 -12.53
C TYR A 43 -31.10 19.15 -13.53
N TYR A 44 -31.45 19.31 -14.81
CA TYR A 44 -30.48 19.70 -15.85
C TYR A 44 -30.31 21.23 -15.92
N ASP A 45 -29.89 21.81 -14.78
CA ASP A 45 -29.69 23.25 -14.59
C ASP A 45 -28.25 23.71 -14.92
N ASP A 46 -27.98 25.01 -14.77
CA ASP A 46 -26.66 25.57 -15.03
C ASP A 46 -25.63 25.26 -13.93
N TYR A 47 -26.07 24.86 -12.73
CA TYR A 47 -25.18 24.44 -11.64
C TYR A 47 -24.55 23.08 -11.95
N LEU A 48 -25.36 22.11 -12.42
CA LEU A 48 -24.89 20.81 -12.89
C LEU A 48 -23.95 20.93 -14.10
N LYS A 49 -24.29 21.79 -15.09
CA LYS A 49 -23.43 22.04 -16.27
C LYS A 49 -22.06 22.63 -15.88
N SER A 50 -22.04 23.54 -14.90
CA SER A 50 -20.82 24.17 -14.41
C SER A 50 -19.91 23.18 -13.68
N ARG A 51 -20.45 22.39 -12.74
CA ARG A 51 -19.70 21.34 -12.04
C ARG A 51 -19.20 20.23 -12.98
N PHE A 52 -19.97 19.88 -14.01
CA PHE A 52 -19.54 18.92 -15.04
C PHE A 52 -18.31 19.43 -15.80
N THR A 53 -18.31 20.70 -16.19
CA THR A 53 -17.19 21.31 -16.92
C THR A 53 -15.89 21.31 -16.09
N PHE A 54 -15.98 21.53 -14.78
CA PHE A 54 -14.83 21.44 -13.87
C PHE A 54 -14.20 20.04 -13.87
N TYR A 55 -14.99 19.00 -13.62
CA TYR A 55 -14.48 17.62 -13.61
C TYR A 55 -14.09 17.11 -15.00
N PHE A 56 -14.71 17.62 -16.06
CA PHE A 56 -14.30 17.37 -17.44
C PHE A 56 -12.85 17.83 -17.67
N ASN A 57 -12.54 19.11 -17.40
CA ASN A 57 -11.20 19.66 -17.59
C ASN A 57 -10.12 18.93 -16.74
N LEU A 58 -10.49 18.30 -15.62
CA LEU A 58 -9.57 17.54 -14.79
C LEU A 58 -9.22 16.15 -15.36
N PHE A 59 -10.12 15.51 -16.13
CA PHE A 59 -10.03 14.09 -16.49
C PHE A 59 -10.24 13.74 -17.97
N SER A 60 -10.62 14.69 -18.83
CA SER A 60 -10.80 14.46 -20.27
C SER A 60 -9.48 14.45 -21.05
N ASP A 61 -9.53 13.85 -22.24
CA ASP A 61 -8.50 14.01 -23.28
C ASP A 61 -8.88 15.12 -24.28
N GLU A 62 -7.93 15.60 -25.09
CA GLU A 62 -8.18 16.59 -26.16
C GLU A 62 -9.16 16.10 -27.25
N SER A 63 -9.29 14.78 -27.44
CA SER A 63 -10.26 14.19 -28.38
C SER A 63 -11.71 14.20 -27.86
N ASP A 64 -11.94 14.54 -26.59
CA ASP A 64 -13.27 14.57 -25.98
C ASP A 64 -13.93 15.96 -26.08
N ARG A 65 -15.25 15.97 -26.32
CA ARG A 65 -16.04 17.21 -26.37
C ARG A 65 -16.89 17.37 -25.11
N ASN A 66 -16.86 18.54 -24.49
CA ASN A 66 -17.73 18.89 -23.36
C ASN A 66 -19.19 19.08 -23.84
N ARG A 67 -20.04 18.08 -23.62
CA ARG A 67 -21.46 18.06 -24.01
C ARG A 67 -22.31 17.34 -22.94
N PRO A 68 -22.65 17.99 -21.81
CA PRO A 68 -23.24 17.33 -20.64
C PRO A 68 -24.66 16.76 -20.85
N TYR A 69 -25.43 17.26 -21.82
CA TYR A 69 -26.75 16.71 -22.15
C TYR A 69 -26.70 15.24 -22.62
N ASN A 70 -25.61 14.83 -23.29
CA ASN A 70 -25.43 13.47 -23.79
C ASN A 70 -25.28 12.42 -22.66
N PRO A 71 -24.32 12.51 -21.71
CA PRO A 71 -24.26 11.55 -20.60
C PRO A 71 -25.49 11.64 -19.68
N PHE A 72 -26.10 12.81 -19.50
CA PHE A 72 -27.33 12.96 -18.71
C PHE A 72 -28.49 12.15 -19.28
N PHE A 73 -28.71 12.20 -20.60
CA PHE A 73 -29.72 11.37 -21.27
C PHE A 73 -29.30 9.89 -21.33
N HIS A 74 -28.07 9.60 -21.75
CA HIS A 74 -27.62 8.22 -21.98
C HIS A 74 -27.26 7.44 -20.71
N LEU A 75 -27.29 8.03 -19.51
CA LEU A 75 -27.21 7.27 -18.26
C LEU A 75 -28.46 6.39 -18.05
N GLN A 76 -29.62 6.69 -18.65
CA GLN A 76 -30.81 5.84 -18.53
C GLN A 76 -30.58 4.38 -18.94
N SER A 77 -29.61 4.13 -19.84
CA SER A 77 -29.23 2.78 -20.26
C SER A 77 -28.61 1.91 -19.17
N THR A 78 -28.29 2.46 -17.99
CA THR A 78 -27.82 1.68 -16.84
C THR A 78 -28.99 1.07 -16.04
N GLY A 79 -30.20 1.57 -16.22
CA GLY A 79 -31.40 1.17 -15.48
C GLY A 79 -31.38 1.52 -13.99
N PHE A 80 -30.37 2.24 -13.49
CA PHE A 80 -30.41 2.91 -12.16
C PHE A 80 -30.61 4.42 -12.27
N TRP A 81 -30.65 4.97 -13.47
CA TRP A 81 -30.92 6.37 -13.76
C TRP A 81 -32.24 6.45 -14.53
N LYS A 82 -33.18 7.25 -14.05
CA LYS A 82 -34.54 7.35 -14.61
C LYS A 82 -34.83 8.81 -14.94
N LEU A 83 -35.52 9.06 -16.06
CA LEU A 83 -35.91 10.39 -16.52
C LEU A 83 -37.41 10.57 -16.36
N MET A 84 -37.83 11.67 -15.75
CA MET A 84 -39.26 12.02 -15.59
C MET A 84 -39.70 12.92 -16.77
N PRO A 85 -40.66 12.49 -17.62
CA PRO A 85 -41.16 13.32 -18.70
C PRO A 85 -41.94 14.53 -18.17
N ILE A 86 -42.01 15.60 -18.97
CA ILE A 86 -42.94 16.72 -18.73
C ILE A 86 -44.36 16.24 -19.06
N LYS A 87 -45.33 16.64 -18.22
CA LYS A 87 -46.74 16.23 -18.35
C LYS A 87 -47.30 16.55 -19.74
N GLY A 88 -47.89 15.56 -20.42
CA GLY A 88 -48.36 15.65 -21.81
C GLY A 88 -47.30 15.35 -22.88
N ARG A 89 -46.06 15.02 -22.50
CA ARG A 89 -44.97 14.58 -23.39
C ARG A 89 -44.58 13.11 -23.20
N GLU A 90 -45.34 12.34 -22.44
CA GLU A 90 -45.05 10.95 -22.06
C GLU A 90 -44.84 10.05 -23.29
N ALA A 91 -45.64 10.24 -24.34
CA ALA A 91 -45.57 9.47 -25.59
C ALA A 91 -44.25 9.66 -26.37
N TYR A 92 -43.47 10.72 -26.10
CA TYR A 92 -42.19 10.96 -26.80
C TYR A 92 -41.14 9.87 -26.49
N PHE A 93 -41.22 9.23 -25.32
CA PHE A 93 -40.16 8.31 -24.84
C PHE A 93 -40.33 6.85 -25.28
N VAL A 94 -41.33 6.53 -26.12
CA VAL A 94 -41.58 5.15 -26.57
C VAL A 94 -40.48 4.62 -27.49
N ASP A 95 -39.99 5.45 -28.44
CA ASP A 95 -39.05 5.02 -29.49
C ASP A 95 -37.76 5.86 -29.61
N VAL A 96 -37.61 6.93 -28.83
CA VAL A 96 -36.50 7.89 -28.98
C VAL A 96 -35.18 7.34 -28.41
N LYS A 97 -34.31 6.85 -29.30
CA LYS A 97 -33.02 6.24 -28.96
C LYS A 97 -31.84 7.21 -28.86
N LYS A 98 -31.99 8.46 -29.32
CA LYS A 98 -30.98 9.53 -29.31
C LYS A 98 -31.67 10.89 -29.18
N ILE A 99 -30.96 11.87 -28.64
CA ILE A 99 -31.44 13.25 -28.53
C ILE A 99 -30.55 14.18 -29.35
N GLY A 100 -31.14 15.08 -30.12
CA GLY A 100 -30.45 15.95 -31.09
C GLY A 100 -29.75 17.13 -30.42
N GLY A 101 -30.31 17.68 -29.35
CA GLY A 101 -29.72 18.83 -28.66
C GLY A 101 -30.30 19.15 -27.28
N PRO A 102 -29.73 20.15 -26.57
CA PRO A 102 -30.12 20.48 -25.21
C PRO A 102 -31.55 21.03 -25.09
N ASN A 103 -32.03 21.82 -26.07
CA ASN A 103 -33.38 22.38 -26.04
C ASN A 103 -34.45 21.28 -26.11
N GLU A 104 -34.18 20.21 -26.87
CA GLU A 104 -35.05 19.04 -26.99
C GLU A 104 -35.11 18.23 -25.68
N LEU A 105 -34.01 18.21 -24.90
CA LEU A 105 -34.00 17.63 -23.56
C LEU A 105 -34.89 18.45 -22.62
N THR A 106 -34.70 19.77 -22.56
CA THR A 106 -35.42 20.66 -21.63
C THR A 106 -36.90 20.85 -21.96
N GLN A 107 -37.32 20.63 -23.21
CA GLN A 107 -38.73 20.70 -23.61
C GLN A 107 -39.52 19.40 -23.33
N ASN A 108 -38.84 18.30 -22.98
CA ASN A 108 -39.48 16.99 -22.80
C ASN A 108 -39.17 16.31 -21.45
N VAL A 109 -38.08 16.65 -20.76
CA VAL A 109 -37.67 16.06 -19.46
C VAL A 109 -37.75 17.12 -18.35
N SER A 110 -38.40 16.76 -17.23
CA SER A 110 -38.48 17.60 -16.02
C SER A 110 -37.20 17.48 -15.19
N HIS A 111 -36.85 16.27 -14.79
CA HIS A 111 -35.67 15.95 -13.98
C HIS A 111 -35.25 14.48 -14.16
N ALA A 112 -34.07 14.15 -13.66
CA ALA A 112 -33.62 12.77 -13.49
C ALA A 112 -33.65 12.37 -12.01
N TYR A 113 -33.71 11.08 -11.73
CA TYR A 113 -33.57 10.53 -10.38
C TYR A 113 -32.81 9.20 -10.42
N LEU A 114 -32.11 8.90 -9.32
CA LEU A 114 -31.44 7.62 -9.13
C LEU A 114 -32.45 6.58 -8.61
N ASP A 115 -32.20 5.32 -8.92
CA ASP A 115 -32.84 4.22 -8.23
C ASP A 115 -32.49 4.25 -6.74
N GLU A 116 -33.47 3.97 -5.89
CA GLU A 116 -33.40 4.17 -4.44
C GLU A 116 -32.22 3.44 -3.77
N ALA A 117 -31.79 2.29 -4.32
CA ALA A 117 -30.59 1.61 -3.84
C ALA A 117 -29.31 2.42 -4.10
N VAL A 118 -29.17 2.97 -5.31
CA VAL A 118 -27.99 3.77 -5.71
C VAL A 118 -28.01 5.15 -5.07
N PHE A 119 -29.19 5.75 -4.90
CA PHE A 119 -29.35 7.02 -4.18
C PHE A 119 -28.83 6.91 -2.74
N ARG A 120 -29.21 5.87 -2.00
CA ARG A 120 -28.72 5.61 -0.63
C ARG A 120 -27.19 5.45 -0.57
N ASP A 121 -26.59 4.76 -1.54
CA ASP A 121 -25.13 4.60 -1.61
C ASP A 121 -24.40 5.93 -1.92
N PHE A 122 -25.07 6.90 -2.56
CA PHE A 122 -24.50 8.22 -2.91
C PHE A 122 -24.61 9.24 -1.78
N ILE A 123 -25.56 9.10 -0.84
CA ILE A 123 -25.69 9.98 0.33
C ILE A 123 -25.01 9.43 1.59
N ASP A 124 -24.67 8.13 1.62
CA ASP A 124 -23.88 7.51 2.69
C ASP A 124 -22.44 8.03 2.68
N GLN A 125 -21.93 8.48 3.83
CA GLN A 125 -20.64 9.16 3.92
C GLN A 125 -19.44 8.27 3.56
N ILE A 126 -19.50 6.97 3.85
CA ILE A 126 -18.38 6.05 3.58
C ILE A 126 -18.46 5.55 2.14
N LYS A 127 -19.64 5.13 1.69
CA LYS A 127 -19.86 4.63 0.33
C LYS A 127 -19.69 5.73 -0.72
N SER A 128 -20.13 6.95 -0.46
CA SER A 128 -19.95 8.06 -1.40
C SER A 128 -18.48 8.45 -1.57
N GLU A 129 -17.64 8.33 -0.52
CA GLU A 129 -16.18 8.48 -0.65
C GLU A 129 -15.52 7.27 -1.34
N LEU A 130 -15.98 6.04 -1.09
CA LEU A 130 -15.51 4.86 -1.83
C LEU A 130 -15.85 4.95 -3.32
N LEU A 131 -17.09 5.33 -3.66
CA LEU A 131 -17.54 5.55 -5.05
C LEU A 131 -16.80 6.71 -5.69
N LYS A 132 -16.60 7.84 -4.99
CA LYS A 132 -15.80 8.97 -5.49
C LYS A 132 -14.36 8.56 -5.76
N LYS A 133 -13.70 7.88 -4.82
CA LYS A 133 -12.32 7.38 -4.95
C LYS A 133 -12.19 6.35 -6.07
N ARG A 134 -13.19 5.46 -6.23
CA ARG A 134 -13.25 4.48 -7.32
C ARG A 134 -13.38 5.17 -8.67
N ILE A 135 -14.33 6.08 -8.82
CA ILE A 135 -14.55 6.81 -10.09
C ILE A 135 -13.33 7.66 -10.45
N VAL A 136 -12.72 8.36 -9.48
CA VAL A 136 -11.47 9.11 -9.69
C VAL A 136 -10.34 8.19 -10.12
N ASN A 137 -10.15 7.00 -9.51
CA ASN A 137 -9.11 6.07 -9.95
C ASN A 137 -9.26 5.64 -11.42
N ILE A 138 -10.49 5.40 -11.88
CA ILE A 138 -10.78 5.06 -13.28
C ILE A 138 -10.42 6.23 -14.20
N LEU A 139 -10.81 7.46 -13.82
CA LEU A 139 -10.55 8.67 -14.59
C LEU A 139 -9.07 9.09 -14.59
N GLU A 140 -8.33 8.88 -13.51
CA GLU A 140 -6.88 9.07 -13.45
C GLU A 140 -6.15 8.05 -14.33
N ARG A 141 -6.56 6.78 -14.30
CA ARG A 141 -6.03 5.74 -15.20
C ARG A 141 -6.29 6.09 -16.67
N TYR A 142 -7.46 6.66 -16.99
CA TYR A 142 -7.74 7.17 -18.33
C TYR A 142 -6.79 8.30 -18.73
N LYS A 143 -6.64 9.33 -17.88
CA LYS A 143 -5.74 10.46 -18.14
C LYS A 143 -4.28 10.03 -18.33
N ILE A 144 -3.80 9.05 -17.56
CA ILE A 144 -2.45 8.47 -17.69
C ILE A 144 -2.28 7.70 -19.00
N LEU A 145 -3.33 7.06 -19.52
CA LEU A 145 -3.27 6.36 -20.81
C LEU A 145 -3.27 7.36 -21.98
N CYS A 146 -4.06 8.43 -21.90
CA CYS A 146 -4.09 9.48 -22.92
C CYS A 146 -2.81 10.34 -22.96
N SER A 147 -2.14 10.56 -21.81
CA SER A 147 -0.84 11.26 -21.80
C SER A 147 0.31 10.39 -22.33
N LYS A 148 0.26 9.07 -22.13
CA LYS A 148 1.26 8.12 -22.68
C LYS A 148 1.15 7.89 -24.18
N THR A 149 0.02 8.21 -24.81
CA THR A 149 -0.14 8.18 -26.28
C THR A 149 0.40 9.43 -26.99
N LYS A 150 1.08 10.33 -26.27
CA LYS A 150 1.59 11.62 -26.78
C LYS A 150 3.12 11.75 -26.88
N GLU A 151 3.87 10.65 -26.86
CA GLU A 151 5.21 10.64 -27.48
C GLU A 151 5.33 9.52 -28.52
N PRO A 152 5.84 9.81 -29.73
CA PRO A 152 5.43 9.07 -30.92
C PRO A 152 6.56 8.23 -31.53
N ALA A 153 6.17 7.25 -32.34
CA ALA A 153 6.80 6.86 -33.61
C ALA A 153 8.29 7.19 -33.86
N LEU A 154 9.19 6.84 -32.92
CA LEU A 154 10.65 6.87 -33.11
C LEU A 154 11.16 5.75 -34.05
N GLN A 155 10.30 5.32 -34.98
CA GLN A 155 10.58 4.43 -36.11
C GLN A 155 10.32 5.12 -37.46
N ALA A 156 9.78 6.35 -37.49
CA ALA A 156 9.54 7.10 -38.73
C ALA A 156 10.74 7.97 -39.18
N TYR A 157 11.82 8.07 -38.40
CA TYR A 157 12.98 8.93 -38.69
C TYR A 157 14.26 8.18 -39.13
N ASN A 158 14.24 6.83 -39.15
CA ASN A 158 15.35 6.00 -39.65
C ASN A 158 15.20 5.56 -41.12
N ALA A 159 14.32 6.21 -41.89
CA ALA A 159 14.15 6.00 -43.33
C ALA A 159 13.66 7.31 -43.99
N HIS A 160 14.46 8.11 -44.70
CA HIS A 160 15.83 7.89 -45.20
C HIS A 160 16.78 9.08 -44.92
N ASN A 161 17.88 8.79 -44.20
CA ASN A 161 19.24 9.35 -44.28
C ASN A 161 19.50 10.83 -44.69
N VAL A 162 20.20 11.52 -43.76
CA VAL A 162 21.21 12.59 -43.94
C VAL A 162 20.75 14.07 -44.05
N SER A 163 21.11 14.83 -42.99
CA SER A 163 21.37 16.29 -42.86
C SER A 163 20.32 17.37 -43.22
N GLN A 164 19.88 18.13 -42.19
CA GLN A 164 19.72 19.62 -42.04
C GLN A 164 19.22 20.53 -43.21
N PRO A 165 18.72 21.77 -42.97
CA PRO A 165 17.89 22.31 -41.86
C PRO A 165 16.78 23.33 -42.32
N ALA A 166 16.04 23.91 -41.35
CA ALA A 166 15.44 25.28 -41.34
C ALA A 166 14.16 25.66 -42.15
N THR A 167 13.46 26.71 -41.64
CA THR A 167 12.50 27.67 -42.32
C THR A 167 11.14 27.15 -42.84
N LEU A 168 10.00 27.87 -42.94
CA LEU A 168 9.50 29.28 -42.72
C LEU A 168 8.03 29.23 -42.17
N TYR A 169 7.52 30.20 -41.37
CA TYR A 169 6.60 31.33 -41.71
C TYR A 169 5.34 30.96 -42.55
N ASP A 170 4.09 31.13 -42.05
CA ASP A 170 3.19 32.34 -42.13
C ASP A 170 2.52 32.51 -43.54
N PRO A 171 1.41 33.25 -43.83
CA PRO A 171 0.47 34.06 -43.01
C PRO A 171 -1.04 33.84 -43.28
N SER A 172 -1.88 34.73 -42.71
CA SER A 172 -3.27 35.09 -43.12
C SER A 172 -4.38 34.09 -42.68
N ILE A 173 -5.59 34.46 -42.23
CA ILE A 173 -6.48 35.60 -42.52
C ILE A 173 -7.32 35.99 -41.26
N MET A 174 -7.38 37.29 -40.91
CA MET A 174 -8.46 37.93 -40.11
C MET A 174 -9.73 38.11 -40.97
N PRO A 175 -10.97 38.35 -40.47
CA PRO A 175 -11.35 39.00 -39.21
C PRO A 175 -12.49 38.19 -38.49
N THR A 176 -13.38 38.65 -37.60
CA THR A 176 -14.02 39.96 -37.32
C THR A 176 -14.64 39.86 -35.91
N ALA A 177 -14.55 40.90 -35.06
CA ALA A 177 -15.62 41.88 -34.78
C ALA A 177 -16.93 41.28 -34.17
N CYS A 178 -17.61 41.90 -33.21
CA CYS A 178 -17.47 43.23 -32.62
C CYS A 178 -18.25 43.30 -31.28
N GLN A 179 -17.90 44.26 -30.41
CA GLN A 179 -18.82 45.06 -29.55
C GLN A 179 -19.78 44.33 -28.57
N SER A 180 -20.15 44.86 -27.40
CA SER A 180 -19.75 46.08 -26.68
C SER A 180 -20.25 46.02 -25.22
N ASP A 181 -19.63 46.82 -24.35
CA ASP A 181 -20.21 47.38 -23.12
C ASP A 181 -21.59 48.07 -23.38
N PRO A 182 -22.42 48.42 -22.36
CA PRO A 182 -22.02 48.73 -20.97
C PRO A 182 -22.93 48.24 -19.81
N ALA A 183 -22.45 48.53 -18.59
CA ALA A 183 -23.19 48.57 -17.31
C ALA A 183 -24.13 49.82 -17.24
N PRO A 184 -24.70 50.26 -16.09
CA PRO A 184 -24.74 49.71 -14.72
C PRO A 184 -26.16 49.78 -14.05
N THR A 185 -26.27 49.64 -12.71
CA THR A 185 -26.72 50.69 -11.73
C THR A 185 -27.47 50.12 -10.49
N SER A 186 -27.12 50.62 -9.28
CA SER A 186 -27.98 50.77 -8.05
C SER A 186 -28.54 49.53 -7.31
N LEU A 187 -28.95 49.54 -6.02
CA LEU A 187 -29.02 50.49 -4.86
C LEU A 187 -28.90 49.64 -3.54
N VAL A 188 -28.04 49.99 -2.57
CA VAL A 188 -28.32 50.66 -1.26
C VAL A 188 -29.37 50.05 -0.30
N LYS A 189 -28.92 49.69 0.93
CA LYS A 189 -29.49 49.94 2.30
C LYS A 189 -28.62 49.19 3.34
N GLN A 190 -27.82 49.79 4.24
CA GLN A 190 -28.07 50.64 5.43
C GLN A 190 -28.80 50.00 6.63
N THR A 191 -28.04 49.75 7.72
CA THR A 191 -28.31 49.79 9.20
C THR A 191 -27.13 49.10 9.95
N THR A 192 -26.72 49.35 11.21
CA THR A 192 -26.71 50.56 12.10
C THR A 192 -25.57 50.44 13.16
N HIS A 193 -25.36 51.48 13.98
CA HIS A 193 -24.39 51.59 15.12
C HIS A 193 -24.96 51.05 16.47
N PRO A 194 -24.30 51.15 17.67
CA PRO A 194 -23.02 51.80 18.10
C PRO A 194 -22.04 50.81 18.85
N ALA A 195 -21.02 51.15 19.66
CA ALA A 195 -20.50 52.41 20.27
C ALA A 195 -18.96 52.33 20.62
N SER A 196 -18.39 53.47 21.06
CA SER A 196 -17.26 53.75 22.01
C SER A 196 -16.17 52.69 22.32
N THR A 197 -14.87 53.04 22.43
CA THR A 197 -14.30 54.10 23.30
C THR A 197 -12.99 54.74 22.75
N LEU A 198 -12.70 56.00 23.16
CA LEU A 198 -11.58 56.87 22.74
C LEU A 198 -10.29 56.75 23.60
N ILE A 199 -9.28 57.58 23.25
CA ILE A 199 -8.13 58.15 24.02
C ILE A 199 -6.74 57.61 23.57
N THR A 200 -5.74 58.40 23.14
CA THR A 200 -5.64 59.85 22.78
C THR A 200 -4.51 60.13 21.76
N HIS A 201 -4.42 61.39 21.31
CA HIS A 201 -3.38 62.02 20.45
C HIS A 201 -1.93 61.97 20.96
N HIS A 202 -0.97 62.07 20.02
CA HIS A 202 -0.04 63.22 19.98
C HIS A 202 0.40 63.55 18.53
N ALA A 203 0.36 64.83 18.19
CA ALA A 203 1.09 65.48 17.08
C ALA A 203 2.13 66.44 17.74
N PHE A 204 3.03 67.17 17.08
CA PHE A 204 3.30 67.54 15.68
C PHE A 204 4.83 67.62 15.53
N ASP A 205 5.39 67.46 14.32
CA ASP A 205 6.14 68.56 13.66
C ASP A 205 6.77 68.15 12.32
N SER A 206 6.87 69.14 11.44
CA SER A 206 7.67 69.11 10.21
C SER A 206 8.18 70.52 9.97
N PRO A 207 9.37 70.68 9.35
CA PRO A 207 9.32 71.50 8.14
C PRO A 207 10.32 71.13 7.01
N LYS A 208 9.83 71.39 5.78
CA LYS A 208 10.55 71.88 4.58
C LYS A 208 11.36 70.91 3.71
N VAL A 209 10.69 70.53 2.61
CA VAL A 209 11.27 70.25 1.27
C VAL A 209 11.91 71.53 0.70
N PRO A 210 12.79 71.46 -0.33
CA PRO A 210 12.27 71.67 -1.70
C PRO A 210 12.97 70.88 -2.84
N MET A 211 12.16 70.49 -3.82
CA MET A 211 12.47 70.25 -5.26
C MET A 211 13.52 69.18 -5.67
N GLY A 212 13.27 68.34 -6.69
CA GLY A 212 12.03 68.21 -7.47
C GLY A 212 12.06 67.09 -8.52
N ASN A 213 10.85 66.70 -8.96
CA ASN A 213 10.45 66.34 -10.34
C ASN A 213 11.58 66.08 -11.36
N LYS A 214 11.60 64.98 -12.14
CA LYS A 214 10.49 64.53 -13.01
C LYS A 214 10.85 63.25 -13.81
N THR A 215 9.80 62.52 -14.22
CA THR A 215 9.67 61.65 -15.42
C THR A 215 10.50 60.37 -15.62
N THR A 216 9.76 59.40 -16.15
CA THR A 216 10.07 58.04 -16.62
C THR A 216 10.60 57.98 -18.06
N TYR A 217 11.35 56.91 -18.36
CA TYR A 217 11.43 56.18 -19.65
C TYR A 217 11.59 56.96 -20.97
N ASP A 218 12.78 56.84 -21.57
CA ASP A 218 12.98 56.40 -22.97
C ASP A 218 14.45 55.93 -23.11
N GLN A 219 14.69 54.64 -23.38
CA GLN A 219 14.91 54.01 -24.70
C GLN A 219 16.34 54.12 -25.30
N ALA A 220 17.00 52.95 -25.25
CA ALA A 220 17.72 52.32 -26.35
C ALA A 220 19.15 52.75 -26.76
N LYS A 221 20.02 51.72 -26.75
CA LYS A 221 21.10 51.42 -27.70
C LYS A 221 22.22 52.46 -27.93
N ALA A 222 23.38 52.16 -27.34
CA ALA A 222 24.68 52.28 -28.00
C ALA A 222 25.55 51.07 -27.64
N ASP A 223 26.37 50.60 -28.59
CA ASP A 223 27.07 49.32 -28.51
C ASP A 223 28.37 49.34 -27.69
N LEU A 224 28.66 48.17 -27.11
CA LEU A 224 29.97 47.52 -27.01
C LEU A 224 31.24 48.40 -27.24
N SER A 225 31.86 48.86 -26.15
CA SER A 225 33.32 48.74 -25.96
C SER A 225 33.74 49.20 -24.56
N GLY A 226 34.38 48.31 -23.79
CA GLY A 226 34.92 48.62 -22.47
C GLY A 226 34.52 47.60 -21.40
N ALA A 227 35.42 46.65 -21.12
CA ALA A 227 35.29 45.75 -19.99
C ALA A 227 36.00 46.33 -18.75
N PRO A 228 35.32 46.44 -17.59
CA PRO A 228 35.93 46.47 -16.27
C PRO A 228 35.94 45.06 -15.63
N PRO A 229 36.76 44.82 -14.58
CA PRO A 229 37.39 43.52 -14.39
C PRO A 229 36.54 42.44 -13.68
N HIS A 230 36.92 41.19 -13.93
CA HIS A 230 36.43 40.01 -13.20
C HIS A 230 36.64 40.15 -11.68
N PRO A 231 35.61 39.88 -10.84
CA PRO A 231 35.83 39.57 -9.44
C PRO A 231 36.35 38.13 -9.29
N ALA A 232 37.62 38.01 -8.90
CA ALA A 232 38.24 36.85 -8.24
C ALA A 232 37.87 35.44 -8.77
N VAL A 233 38.45 35.08 -9.92
CA VAL A 233 38.78 33.67 -10.21
C VAL A 233 39.82 33.23 -9.17
N GLY A 234 39.40 32.50 -8.13
CA GLY A 234 40.30 32.09 -7.05
C GLY A 234 39.76 31.06 -6.04
N VAL A 235 38.47 30.74 -6.06
CA VAL A 235 37.85 29.76 -5.11
C VAL A 235 37.25 28.54 -5.84
N ALA A 236 37.15 28.57 -7.17
CA ALA A 236 36.52 27.51 -7.96
C ALA A 236 37.48 26.38 -8.39
N GLU A 237 38.80 26.64 -8.47
CA GLU A 237 39.77 25.70 -9.08
C GLU A 237 40.56 24.85 -8.07
N THR A 238 40.51 25.17 -6.77
CA THR A 238 41.21 24.41 -5.71
C THR A 238 40.53 23.10 -5.28
N PHE A 239 39.34 22.79 -5.81
CA PHE A 239 38.61 21.53 -5.52
C PHE A 239 38.86 20.40 -6.54
N ALA A 240 39.79 20.58 -7.49
CA ALA A 240 40.02 19.65 -8.60
C ALA A 240 40.93 18.45 -8.29
N SER A 241 41.31 18.20 -7.03
CA SER A 241 42.11 17.02 -6.65
C SER A 241 41.71 16.44 -5.27
N TYR A 242 42.00 15.15 -5.09
CA TYR A 242 41.76 14.30 -3.90
C TYR A 242 40.34 13.74 -3.65
N ASN A 243 40.14 12.47 -4.03
CA ASN A 243 39.51 11.39 -3.25
C ASN A 243 38.14 11.54 -2.55
N MET A 244 37.37 12.60 -2.76
CA MET A 244 36.09 12.83 -2.06
C MET A 244 34.88 12.01 -2.57
N VAL A 245 35.03 11.15 -3.59
CA VAL A 245 33.90 10.40 -4.19
C VAL A 245 33.99 8.90 -3.87
N ASN A 246 33.00 8.40 -3.14
CA ASN A 246 32.76 6.98 -2.98
C ASN A 246 31.69 6.50 -3.99
N GLU A 247 32.14 5.90 -5.08
CA GLU A 247 31.30 5.38 -6.17
C GLU A 247 30.30 4.30 -5.71
N PHE A 248 30.50 3.69 -4.53
CA PHE A 248 29.51 2.79 -3.93
C PHE A 248 28.25 3.54 -3.50
N VAL A 249 28.34 4.81 -3.08
CA VAL A 249 27.17 5.64 -2.75
C VAL A 249 26.33 5.90 -4.01
N ASP A 250 26.98 6.16 -5.14
CA ASP A 250 26.29 6.32 -6.42
C ASP A 250 25.60 5.01 -6.83
N TYR A 251 26.28 3.86 -6.68
CA TYR A 251 25.65 2.54 -6.89
C TYR A 251 24.43 2.32 -5.99
N LEU A 252 24.51 2.62 -4.69
CA LEU A 252 23.36 2.48 -3.78
C LEU A 252 22.17 3.35 -4.22
N ASN A 253 22.42 4.59 -4.65
CA ASN A 253 21.38 5.46 -5.19
C ASN A 253 20.74 4.86 -6.45
N THR A 254 21.49 4.16 -7.30
CA THR A 254 20.94 3.47 -8.49
C THR A 254 20.07 2.24 -8.21
N LEU A 255 20.05 1.75 -6.96
CA LEU A 255 19.08 0.74 -6.52
C LEU A 255 17.71 1.34 -6.19
N SER A 256 17.62 2.67 -6.06
CA SER A 256 16.41 3.40 -5.67
C SER A 256 15.87 4.26 -6.81
N ASN A 257 14.58 4.12 -7.13
CA ASN A 257 13.94 4.90 -8.19
C ASN A 257 13.74 6.40 -7.85
N THR A 258 14.26 6.89 -6.72
CA THR A 258 14.08 8.25 -6.22
C THR A 258 15.00 9.28 -6.90
N THR A 259 15.96 8.83 -7.70
CA THR A 259 16.87 9.70 -8.45
C THR A 259 16.66 9.53 -9.96
N ALA A 260 17.31 10.36 -10.78
CA ALA A 260 17.29 10.18 -12.24
C ALA A 260 18.16 8.98 -12.69
N ALA A 261 19.05 8.48 -11.84
CA ALA A 261 19.99 7.40 -12.15
C ALA A 261 19.41 6.05 -11.71
N ASN A 262 18.49 5.48 -12.48
CA ASN A 262 17.79 4.23 -12.13
C ASN A 262 18.36 2.98 -12.82
N GLU A 263 19.62 3.05 -13.26
CA GLU A 263 20.27 2.05 -14.11
C GLU A 263 20.22 0.64 -13.48
N ASN A 264 20.63 0.53 -12.21
CA ASN A 264 20.65 -0.74 -11.46
C ASN A 264 19.30 -1.09 -10.79
N ALA A 265 18.17 -0.51 -11.23
CA ALA A 265 16.85 -0.98 -10.78
C ALA A 265 16.50 -2.37 -11.38
N LEU A 266 17.04 -2.68 -12.57
CA LEU A 266 16.83 -3.95 -13.29
C LEU A 266 17.86 -5.01 -12.87
N ALA A 267 17.47 -6.29 -12.91
CA ALA A 267 18.33 -7.39 -12.45
C ALA A 267 19.53 -7.58 -13.39
N GLU A 268 19.34 -7.30 -14.67
CA GLU A 268 20.32 -7.42 -15.74
C GLU A 268 21.44 -6.39 -15.56
N SER A 269 21.10 -5.15 -15.22
CA SER A 269 22.08 -4.10 -14.91
C SER A 269 22.80 -4.40 -13.59
N GLN A 270 22.09 -4.86 -12.55
CA GLN A 270 22.72 -5.30 -11.30
C GLN A 270 23.77 -6.39 -11.54
N LEU A 271 23.45 -7.45 -12.29
CA LEU A 271 24.39 -8.54 -12.58
C LEU A 271 25.67 -8.06 -13.32
N ASN A 272 25.60 -6.95 -14.04
CA ASN A 272 26.73 -6.35 -14.74
C ASN A 272 27.51 -5.31 -13.89
N SER A 273 27.01 -4.94 -12.70
CA SER A 273 27.67 -3.96 -11.83
C SER A 273 28.80 -4.59 -11.00
N ARG A 274 29.99 -3.98 -11.05
CA ARG A 274 31.15 -4.35 -10.20
C ARG A 274 30.87 -4.31 -8.69
N PHE A 275 29.82 -3.62 -8.26
CA PHE A 275 29.44 -3.52 -6.85
C PHE A 275 28.38 -4.54 -6.42
N PHE A 276 27.72 -5.22 -7.37
CA PHE A 276 26.69 -6.21 -7.03
C PHE A 276 27.21 -7.37 -6.18
N PRO A 277 28.40 -7.97 -6.43
CA PRO A 277 28.96 -8.99 -5.53
C PRO A 277 29.16 -8.54 -4.08
N ARG A 278 29.26 -7.22 -3.84
CA ARG A 278 29.39 -6.63 -2.50
C ARG A 278 28.07 -6.50 -1.74
N VAL A 279 26.93 -6.59 -2.41
CA VAL A 279 25.59 -6.56 -1.80
C VAL A 279 24.81 -7.86 -2.03
N GLN A 280 25.29 -8.75 -2.90
CA GLN A 280 24.68 -10.04 -3.18
C GLN A 280 24.67 -10.93 -1.93
N VAL A 281 23.51 -11.53 -1.69
CA VAL A 281 23.26 -12.52 -0.63
C VAL A 281 22.80 -13.82 -1.25
N LYS A 282 23.10 -14.95 -0.60
CA LYS A 282 22.61 -16.27 -0.99
C LYS A 282 21.10 -16.34 -0.73
N HIS A 283 20.31 -16.62 -1.75
CA HIS A 283 18.87 -16.77 -1.61
C HIS A 283 18.52 -18.19 -1.08
N PRO A 284 17.61 -18.34 -0.09
CA PRO A 284 17.35 -19.63 0.56
C PRO A 284 16.94 -20.77 -0.38
N LEU A 285 16.28 -20.46 -1.50
CA LEU A 285 15.88 -21.47 -2.48
C LEU A 285 16.98 -21.98 -3.41
N GLU A 286 18.17 -21.39 -3.46
CA GLU A 286 19.18 -21.77 -4.47
C GLU A 286 19.51 -23.27 -4.42
N ASP A 287 19.75 -23.81 -3.23
CA ASP A 287 20.12 -25.21 -3.03
C ASP A 287 18.93 -26.13 -3.25
N TYR A 288 17.73 -25.70 -2.86
CA TYR A 288 16.49 -26.43 -3.13
C TYR A 288 16.20 -26.56 -4.63
N ILE A 289 16.30 -25.46 -5.39
CA ILE A 289 16.11 -25.46 -6.85
C ILE A 289 17.18 -26.30 -7.54
N TYR A 290 18.45 -26.16 -7.12
CA TYR A 290 19.54 -26.99 -7.62
C TYR A 290 19.25 -28.49 -7.42
N ASN A 291 18.86 -28.89 -6.21
CA ASN A 291 18.52 -30.27 -5.90
C ASN A 291 17.31 -30.77 -6.70
N GLN A 292 16.27 -29.95 -6.88
CA GLN A 292 15.08 -30.32 -7.65
C GLN A 292 15.35 -30.47 -9.16
N LEU A 293 16.26 -29.67 -9.72
CA LEU A 293 16.71 -29.82 -11.10
C LEU A 293 17.59 -31.05 -11.30
N MET A 294 18.54 -31.30 -10.39
CA MET A 294 19.55 -32.34 -10.60
C MET A 294 19.08 -33.73 -10.17
N ASN A 295 18.40 -33.81 -9.02
CA ASN A 295 18.04 -35.04 -8.29
C ASN A 295 16.53 -35.21 -8.07
N GLY A 296 15.71 -34.20 -8.37
CA GLY A 296 14.25 -34.22 -8.21
C GLY A 296 13.51 -34.39 -9.54
N CYS A 297 12.37 -33.71 -9.68
CA CYS A 297 11.53 -33.75 -10.89
C CYS A 297 12.19 -33.22 -12.18
N GLY A 298 13.35 -32.56 -12.09
CA GLY A 298 14.09 -32.05 -13.25
C GLY A 298 13.51 -30.79 -13.89
N LYS A 299 12.25 -30.43 -13.59
CA LYS A 299 11.52 -29.31 -14.22
C LYS A 299 11.02 -28.35 -13.15
N VAL A 300 11.62 -27.15 -13.09
CA VAL A 300 11.29 -26.12 -12.10
C VAL A 300 10.83 -24.84 -12.80
N VAL A 301 9.71 -24.28 -12.35
CA VAL A 301 9.19 -22.99 -12.82
C VAL A 301 9.20 -21.98 -11.69
N LEU A 302 9.97 -20.90 -11.83
CA LEU A 302 10.00 -19.76 -10.93
C LEU A 302 9.01 -18.70 -11.41
N THR A 303 7.99 -18.44 -10.59
CA THR A 303 6.93 -17.46 -10.86
C THR A 303 6.83 -16.41 -9.76
N GLY A 304 6.03 -15.37 -9.97
CA GLY A 304 5.92 -14.21 -9.08
C GLY A 304 5.84 -12.88 -9.83
N ASN A 305 5.91 -11.78 -9.10
CA ASN A 305 5.83 -10.42 -9.60
C ASN A 305 7.20 -9.88 -10.08
N ALA A 306 7.18 -8.71 -10.73
CA ALA A 306 8.40 -8.02 -11.12
C ALA A 306 9.12 -7.45 -9.88
N GLY A 307 10.39 -7.79 -9.71
CA GLY A 307 11.22 -7.34 -8.57
C GLY A 307 11.40 -8.37 -7.44
N ASP A 308 10.75 -9.53 -7.52
CA ASP A 308 10.92 -10.64 -6.55
C ASP A 308 12.28 -11.36 -6.64
N GLY A 309 13.19 -10.93 -7.51
CA GLY A 309 14.54 -11.52 -7.64
C GLY A 309 14.61 -12.83 -8.45
N LYS A 310 13.53 -13.25 -9.11
CA LYS A 310 13.46 -14.51 -9.90
C LYS A 310 14.65 -14.68 -10.87
N THR A 311 14.99 -13.65 -11.64
CA THR A 311 16.09 -13.66 -12.62
C THR A 311 17.46 -13.80 -11.94
N THR A 312 17.65 -13.13 -10.80
CA THR A 312 18.87 -13.20 -9.98
C THR A 312 19.02 -14.59 -9.36
N LEU A 313 17.94 -15.17 -8.84
CA LEU A 313 17.89 -16.53 -8.29
C LEU A 313 18.23 -17.58 -9.35
N ALA A 314 17.63 -17.49 -10.55
CA ALA A 314 17.95 -18.40 -11.64
C ALA A 314 19.42 -18.27 -12.10
N PHE A 315 19.98 -17.07 -12.06
CA PHE A 315 21.40 -16.85 -12.38
C PHE A 315 22.34 -17.41 -11.30
N ALA A 316 22.01 -17.29 -10.02
CA ALA A 316 22.76 -17.92 -8.93
C ALA A 316 22.77 -19.47 -9.04
N VAL A 317 21.63 -20.06 -9.40
CA VAL A 317 21.54 -21.51 -9.69
C VAL A 317 22.38 -21.89 -10.93
N LEU A 318 22.36 -21.08 -12.00
CA LEU A 318 23.22 -21.27 -13.17
C LEU A 318 24.72 -21.22 -12.83
N GLN A 319 25.15 -20.26 -12.00
CA GLN A 319 26.54 -20.16 -11.54
C GLN A 319 26.96 -21.42 -10.75
N LYS A 320 26.10 -21.94 -9.86
CA LYS A 320 26.33 -23.23 -9.17
C LYS A 320 26.42 -24.42 -10.13
N LEU A 321 25.76 -24.34 -11.27
CA LEU A 321 25.84 -25.33 -12.35
C LEU A 321 27.08 -25.14 -13.26
N GLY A 322 27.97 -24.20 -12.95
CA GLY A 322 29.22 -23.95 -13.69
C GLY A 322 29.07 -23.02 -14.90
N PHE A 323 27.93 -22.33 -15.04
CA PHE A 323 27.74 -21.35 -16.11
C PHE A 323 28.47 -20.03 -15.78
N ALA A 324 29.44 -19.67 -16.63
CA ALA A 324 30.20 -18.42 -16.55
C ALA A 324 29.93 -17.46 -17.73
N GLY A 325 28.90 -17.73 -18.54
CA GLY A 325 28.57 -16.95 -19.73
C GLY A 325 27.73 -15.70 -19.45
N THR A 326 27.53 -14.88 -20.49
CA THR A 326 26.63 -13.73 -20.44
C THR A 326 25.15 -14.16 -20.39
N PRO A 327 24.26 -13.34 -19.80
CA PRO A 327 22.82 -13.57 -19.87
C PRO A 327 22.28 -13.65 -21.30
N SER A 328 21.64 -14.76 -21.66
CA SER A 328 20.73 -14.89 -22.80
C SER A 328 19.32 -15.29 -22.33
N TRP A 329 18.31 -15.08 -23.19
CA TRP A 329 16.91 -15.43 -22.89
C TRP A 329 16.69 -16.95 -22.76
N ARG A 330 17.46 -17.75 -23.53
CA ARG A 330 17.58 -19.22 -23.41
C ARG A 330 19.05 -19.58 -23.28
N ILE A 331 19.37 -20.38 -22.26
CA ILE A 331 20.71 -20.91 -21.97
C ILE A 331 20.59 -22.42 -21.99
N GLU A 332 21.43 -23.10 -22.77
CA GLU A 332 21.46 -24.56 -22.84
C GLU A 332 22.80 -25.08 -22.30
N LEU A 333 22.73 -26.11 -21.46
CA LEU A 333 23.88 -26.82 -20.89
C LEU A 333 23.79 -28.30 -21.31
N PRO A 334 24.27 -28.67 -22.52
CA PRO A 334 24.07 -30.01 -23.09
C PRO A 334 24.64 -31.13 -22.22
N GLU A 335 25.81 -30.92 -21.61
CA GLU A 335 26.45 -31.86 -20.67
C GLU A 335 25.55 -32.23 -19.48
N LYS A 336 24.69 -31.31 -19.06
CA LYS A 336 23.75 -31.47 -17.94
C LYS A 336 22.32 -31.75 -18.39
N LYS A 337 22.08 -31.78 -19.71
CA LYS A 337 20.76 -31.84 -20.36
C LYS A 337 19.79 -30.81 -19.76
N LEU A 338 20.21 -29.56 -19.62
CA LEU A 338 19.44 -28.51 -18.92
C LEU A 338 19.23 -27.28 -19.80
N THR A 339 17.97 -26.89 -19.98
CA THR A 339 17.57 -25.58 -20.54
C THR A 339 17.21 -24.64 -19.40
N VAL A 340 17.68 -23.40 -19.46
CA VAL A 340 17.18 -22.30 -18.63
C VAL A 340 16.57 -21.23 -19.52
N ILE A 341 15.33 -20.84 -19.24
CA ILE A 341 14.58 -19.79 -19.97
C ILE A 341 14.33 -18.63 -19.00
N LYS A 342 14.82 -17.44 -19.32
CA LYS A 342 15.01 -16.33 -18.38
C LYS A 342 13.87 -15.33 -18.28
N ASP A 343 13.19 -15.01 -19.38
CA ASP A 343 11.89 -14.33 -19.33
C ASP A 343 11.01 -14.77 -20.52
N MET A 344 9.98 -15.56 -20.22
CA MET A 344 8.98 -15.96 -21.21
C MET A 344 8.16 -14.78 -21.77
N SER A 345 8.20 -13.60 -21.13
CA SER A 345 7.48 -12.41 -21.55
C SER A 345 8.06 -11.79 -22.84
N GLU A 346 9.33 -12.04 -23.15
CA GLU A 346 9.98 -11.58 -24.39
C GLU A 346 9.58 -12.41 -25.62
N LEU A 347 9.03 -13.62 -25.41
CA LEU A 347 8.56 -14.48 -26.49
C LEU A 347 7.16 -14.06 -26.99
N PRO A 348 6.86 -14.20 -28.30
CA PRO A 348 5.51 -14.10 -28.85
C PRO A 348 4.53 -15.07 -28.17
N ALA A 349 3.26 -14.68 -28.03
CA ALA A 349 2.27 -15.44 -27.26
C ALA A 349 2.04 -16.87 -27.80
N ASP A 350 2.15 -17.08 -29.11
CA ASP A 350 2.04 -18.38 -29.76
C ASP A 350 3.29 -19.26 -29.54
N GLU A 351 4.45 -18.65 -29.28
CA GLU A 351 5.69 -19.37 -28.93
C GLU A 351 5.74 -19.75 -27.45
N ARG A 352 5.25 -18.91 -26.53
CA ARG A 352 5.15 -19.23 -25.09
C ARG A 352 4.47 -20.58 -24.87
N GLY A 353 3.34 -20.80 -25.54
CA GLY A 353 2.59 -22.06 -25.48
C GLY A 353 3.27 -23.24 -26.21
N LYS A 354 4.23 -23.02 -27.12
CA LYS A 354 5.07 -24.08 -27.70
C LYS A 354 6.16 -24.49 -26.72
N VAL A 355 6.90 -23.52 -26.17
CA VAL A 355 7.96 -23.73 -25.16
C VAL A 355 7.41 -24.42 -23.91
N MET A 356 6.23 -24.03 -23.44
CA MET A 356 5.61 -24.70 -22.28
C MET A 356 5.21 -26.16 -22.60
N ARG A 357 4.80 -26.46 -23.84
CA ARG A 357 4.55 -27.86 -24.27
C ARG A 357 5.86 -28.66 -24.44
N GLU A 358 6.94 -28.05 -24.93
CA GLU A 358 8.29 -28.64 -24.96
C GLU A 358 8.71 -29.07 -23.54
N ILE A 359 8.65 -28.15 -22.57
CA ILE A 359 8.95 -28.42 -21.16
C ILE A 359 8.07 -29.53 -20.61
N TRP A 360 6.76 -29.52 -20.90
CA TRP A 360 5.84 -30.53 -20.38
C TRP A 360 6.13 -31.93 -20.92
N GLN A 361 6.34 -32.05 -22.24
CA GLN A 361 6.45 -33.32 -22.95
C GLN A 361 7.84 -33.96 -22.90
N ASN A 362 8.93 -33.18 -22.78
CA ASN A 362 10.28 -33.72 -22.85
C ASN A 362 10.68 -34.42 -21.53
N GLU A 363 10.86 -35.73 -21.55
CA GLU A 363 11.22 -36.54 -20.36
C GLU A 363 12.73 -36.72 -20.17
N HIS A 364 13.57 -36.23 -21.09
CA HIS A 364 15.02 -36.45 -21.08
C HIS A 364 15.85 -35.20 -20.81
N TRP A 365 15.23 -34.01 -20.84
CA TRP A 365 15.84 -32.75 -20.45
C TRP A 365 15.24 -32.18 -19.17
N ARG A 366 16.10 -31.49 -18.43
CA ARG A 366 15.80 -30.64 -17.30
C ARG A 366 15.48 -29.23 -17.78
N TYR A 367 14.63 -28.53 -17.04
CA TYR A 367 14.18 -27.19 -17.40
C TYR A 367 14.09 -26.29 -16.16
N LEU A 368 14.69 -25.10 -16.22
CA LEU A 368 14.46 -24.01 -15.29
C LEU A 368 13.80 -22.84 -16.05
N LEU A 369 12.51 -22.62 -15.83
CA LEU A 369 11.76 -21.53 -16.45
C LEU A 369 11.57 -20.39 -15.46
N VAL A 370 11.85 -19.17 -15.86
CA VAL A 370 11.49 -17.94 -15.14
C VAL A 370 10.39 -17.22 -15.90
N SER A 371 9.32 -16.87 -15.20
CA SER A 371 8.16 -16.19 -15.79
C SER A 371 7.49 -15.25 -14.79
N ASN A 372 6.78 -14.24 -15.29
CA ASN A 372 5.79 -13.52 -14.50
C ASN A 372 4.50 -14.35 -14.38
N THR A 373 3.77 -14.15 -13.29
CA THR A 373 2.51 -14.86 -12.96
C THR A 373 1.49 -14.86 -14.11
N GLY A 374 1.24 -13.70 -14.74
CA GLY A 374 0.30 -13.59 -15.87
C GLY A 374 0.77 -14.37 -17.08
N THR A 375 2.00 -14.12 -17.52
CA THR A 375 2.66 -14.79 -18.67
C THR A 375 2.65 -16.33 -18.53
N LEU A 376 2.81 -16.85 -17.32
CA LEU A 376 2.76 -18.30 -17.06
C LEU A 376 1.34 -18.85 -17.22
N LEU A 377 0.32 -18.17 -16.66
CA LEU A 377 -1.08 -18.57 -16.80
C LEU A 377 -1.55 -18.51 -18.25
N GLU A 378 -1.05 -17.56 -19.06
CA GLU A 378 -1.24 -17.49 -20.51
C GLU A 378 -0.60 -18.70 -21.22
N ALA A 379 0.67 -18.99 -20.96
CA ALA A 379 1.40 -20.10 -21.57
C ALA A 379 0.80 -21.48 -21.23
N MET A 380 0.14 -21.59 -20.08
CA MET A 380 -0.49 -22.82 -19.57
C MET A 380 -1.99 -22.96 -19.91
N GLN A 381 -2.61 -22.02 -20.64
CA GLN A 381 -4.07 -22.07 -20.88
C GLN A 381 -4.57 -23.36 -21.53
N TRP A 382 -3.73 -24.05 -22.31
CA TRP A 382 -4.05 -25.32 -22.96
C TRP A 382 -4.40 -26.44 -21.94
N LEU A 383 -3.86 -26.40 -20.72
CA LEU A 383 -4.19 -27.36 -19.66
C LEU A 383 -5.67 -27.33 -19.26
N LYS A 384 -6.36 -26.18 -19.36
CA LYS A 384 -7.80 -26.10 -19.04
C LYS A 384 -8.65 -27.09 -19.84
N ASN A 385 -8.29 -27.28 -21.11
CA ASN A 385 -9.03 -28.11 -22.04
C ASN A 385 -8.49 -29.54 -22.07
N SER A 386 -7.18 -29.73 -21.85
CA SER A 386 -6.53 -31.04 -21.95
C SER A 386 -6.48 -31.81 -20.63
N GLN A 387 -6.25 -31.15 -19.49
CA GLN A 387 -6.05 -31.77 -18.17
C GLN A 387 -6.59 -30.84 -17.05
N PRO A 388 -7.92 -30.74 -16.86
CA PRO A 388 -8.53 -29.75 -15.97
C PRO A 388 -8.11 -29.88 -14.50
N GLY A 389 -7.86 -31.09 -13.98
CA GLY A 389 -7.38 -31.27 -12.60
C GLY A 389 -6.03 -30.59 -12.35
N ILE A 390 -5.09 -30.68 -13.31
CA ILE A 390 -3.77 -30.02 -13.22
C ILE A 390 -3.91 -28.50 -13.33
N TRP A 391 -4.93 -27.99 -14.03
CA TRP A 391 -5.22 -26.56 -14.01
C TRP A 391 -5.68 -26.08 -12.62
N GLU A 392 -6.42 -26.91 -11.87
CA GLU A 392 -6.78 -26.61 -10.47
C GLU A 392 -5.56 -26.72 -9.53
N GLU A 393 -4.70 -27.73 -9.71
CA GLU A 393 -3.40 -27.82 -9.03
C GLU A 393 -2.55 -26.56 -9.26
N LEU A 394 -2.46 -26.09 -10.51
CA LEU A 394 -1.75 -24.86 -10.89
C LEU A 394 -2.33 -23.64 -10.16
N LEU A 395 -3.65 -23.46 -10.15
CA LEU A 395 -4.29 -22.35 -9.44
C LEU A 395 -4.12 -22.44 -7.92
N SER A 396 -4.07 -23.65 -7.36
CA SER A 396 -3.78 -23.89 -5.95
C SER A 396 -2.33 -23.53 -5.61
N ALA A 397 -1.37 -24.10 -6.32
CA ALA A 397 0.07 -23.88 -6.17
C ALA A 397 0.47 -22.40 -6.33
N MET A 398 -0.18 -21.65 -7.23
CA MET A 398 0.04 -20.20 -7.39
C MET A 398 -0.37 -19.38 -6.15
N ARG A 399 -1.37 -19.85 -5.39
CA ARG A 399 -1.88 -19.21 -4.16
C ARG A 399 -1.18 -19.72 -2.90
N ALA A 400 -0.67 -20.95 -2.94
CA ALA A 400 0.02 -21.61 -1.86
C ALA A 400 1.29 -20.83 -1.43
N GLY A 401 1.65 -20.93 -0.15
CA GLY A 401 2.93 -20.42 0.35
C GLY A 401 4.12 -21.32 0.01
N GLU A 402 3.88 -22.38 -0.73
CA GLU A 402 4.76 -23.53 -0.90
C GLU A 402 4.86 -23.96 -2.37
N PRO A 403 5.97 -24.62 -2.77
CA PRO A 403 6.09 -25.21 -4.09
C PRO A 403 5.02 -26.27 -4.35
N GLY A 404 4.28 -26.14 -5.45
CA GLY A 404 3.33 -27.15 -5.90
C GLY A 404 3.93 -28.02 -6.99
N LEU A 405 3.85 -29.33 -6.86
CA LEU A 405 4.23 -30.27 -7.92
C LEU A 405 3.02 -30.56 -8.80
N LEU A 406 3.04 -30.06 -10.04
CA LEU A 406 1.95 -30.19 -11.00
C LEU A 406 2.06 -31.51 -11.77
N GLY A 407 1.01 -32.33 -11.71
CA GLY A 407 0.93 -33.62 -12.41
C GLY A 407 2.14 -34.52 -12.20
N GLU A 408 2.74 -34.49 -11.01
CA GLU A 408 3.98 -35.19 -10.61
C GLU A 408 5.25 -34.87 -11.45
N ARG A 409 5.16 -33.93 -12.40
CA ARG A 409 6.18 -33.72 -13.45
C ARG A 409 6.90 -32.38 -13.38
N LEU A 410 6.27 -31.35 -12.80
CA LEU A 410 6.77 -29.98 -12.86
C LEU A 410 6.58 -29.25 -11.53
N LEU A 411 7.66 -28.79 -10.93
CA LEU A 411 7.65 -28.06 -9.66
C LEU A 411 7.48 -26.56 -9.90
N LEU A 412 6.37 -26.01 -9.42
CA LEU A 412 6.06 -24.60 -9.48
C LEU A 412 6.43 -23.90 -8.17
N ILE A 413 7.25 -22.85 -8.25
CA ILE A 413 7.70 -22.07 -7.09
C ILE A 413 7.30 -20.60 -7.28
N ASN A 414 6.33 -20.14 -6.49
CA ASN A 414 5.96 -18.71 -6.46
C ASN A 414 6.87 -17.92 -5.51
N VAL A 415 7.91 -17.30 -6.07
CA VAL A 415 8.88 -16.47 -5.35
C VAL A 415 8.21 -15.24 -4.70
N GLY A 416 7.09 -14.76 -5.25
CA GLY A 416 6.32 -13.65 -4.66
C GLY A 416 5.57 -14.01 -3.37
N ASN A 417 5.47 -15.30 -3.02
CA ASN A 417 4.92 -15.76 -1.75
C ASN A 417 5.99 -16.02 -0.68
N ILE A 418 7.27 -15.78 -1.00
CA ILE A 418 8.41 -16.00 -0.11
C ILE A 418 8.65 -14.80 0.80
N ASN A 419 9.01 -15.08 2.05
CA ASN A 419 9.40 -14.06 3.00
C ASN A 419 10.81 -13.52 2.68
N ASN A 420 10.85 -12.34 2.08
CA ASN A 420 12.07 -11.65 1.66
C ASN A 420 12.76 -10.81 2.75
N ILE A 421 12.22 -10.77 3.98
CA ILE A 421 12.73 -9.91 5.06
C ILE A 421 14.18 -10.25 5.40
N GLU A 422 14.49 -11.50 5.71
CA GLU A 422 15.83 -11.88 6.18
C GLU A 422 16.91 -11.68 5.08
N PRO A 423 16.71 -12.07 3.80
CA PRO A 423 17.63 -11.70 2.72
C PRO A 423 17.80 -10.18 2.57
N ALA A 424 16.75 -9.37 2.70
CA ALA A 424 16.87 -7.91 2.61
C ALA A 424 17.67 -7.29 3.78
N LEU A 425 17.57 -7.84 4.98
CA LEU A 425 18.39 -7.43 6.13
C LEU A 425 19.85 -7.86 5.96
N GLN A 426 20.11 -9.02 5.38
CA GLN A 426 21.47 -9.43 5.00
C GLN A 426 22.04 -8.48 3.94
N VAL A 427 21.25 -8.07 2.93
CA VAL A 427 21.66 -7.07 1.94
C VAL A 427 22.07 -5.75 2.62
N LEU A 428 21.30 -5.27 3.61
CA LEU A 428 21.68 -4.08 4.39
C LEU A 428 22.97 -4.31 5.20
N GLN A 429 23.13 -5.48 5.81
CA GLN A 429 24.38 -5.82 6.52
C GLN A 429 25.58 -5.68 5.59
N ARG A 430 25.45 -6.18 4.35
CA ARG A 430 26.46 -6.07 3.31
C ARG A 430 26.71 -4.62 2.88
N MET A 431 25.65 -3.82 2.73
CA MET A 431 25.76 -2.39 2.42
C MET A 431 26.57 -1.62 3.46
N ILE A 432 26.55 -2.02 4.73
CA ILE A 432 27.30 -1.38 5.82
C ILE A 432 28.65 -2.04 6.17
N GLU A 433 29.12 -3.03 5.39
CA GLU A 433 30.47 -3.63 5.55
C GLU A 433 31.57 -2.55 5.41
N GLU A 434 32.54 -2.52 6.34
CA GLU A 434 33.55 -1.45 6.43
C GLU A 434 34.35 -1.22 5.12
N GLU A 435 34.58 -2.28 4.36
CA GLU A 435 35.25 -2.26 3.04
C GLU A 435 34.57 -1.33 2.03
N ASN A 436 33.26 -1.15 2.14
CA ASN A 436 32.49 -0.25 1.28
C ASN A 436 32.65 1.23 1.64
N TRP A 437 33.22 1.53 2.81
CA TRP A 437 33.26 2.88 3.39
C TRP A 437 34.68 3.37 3.72
N GLN A 438 35.73 2.62 3.36
CA GLN A 438 37.14 3.02 3.53
C GLN A 438 37.50 4.35 2.84
N LYS A 439 36.83 4.70 1.73
CA LYS A 439 36.97 6.03 1.10
C LYS A 439 36.35 7.14 1.96
N CYS A 440 35.22 6.85 2.61
CA CYS A 440 34.52 7.81 3.46
C CYS A 440 35.23 8.04 4.81
N SER A 441 35.80 7.00 5.43
CA SER A 441 36.55 7.15 6.69
C SER A 441 37.82 8.00 6.56
N ARG A 442 38.37 8.13 5.34
CA ARG A 442 39.52 8.98 4.99
C ARG A 442 39.12 10.29 4.31
N CYS A 443 37.83 10.58 4.17
CA CYS A 443 37.33 11.79 3.55
C CYS A 443 37.43 12.98 4.53
N ALA A 444 37.82 14.16 4.05
CA ALA A 444 37.87 15.36 4.90
C ALA A 444 36.49 15.77 5.47
N LEU A 445 35.39 15.31 4.85
CA LEU A 445 34.02 15.52 5.30
C LEU A 445 33.49 14.38 6.20
N ALA A 446 34.32 13.44 6.66
CA ALA A 446 33.86 12.23 7.36
C ALA A 446 32.97 12.54 8.58
N GLN A 447 33.34 13.53 9.39
CA GLN A 447 32.61 13.91 10.62
C GLN A 447 31.24 14.57 10.34
N ASP A 448 31.14 15.34 9.24
CA ASP A 448 29.93 16.06 8.86
C ASP A 448 29.11 15.34 7.75
N CYS A 449 29.49 14.11 7.37
CA CYS A 449 28.83 13.36 6.31
C CYS A 449 27.66 12.53 6.85
N PRO A 450 26.39 12.89 6.61
CA PRO A 450 25.26 12.16 7.19
C PRO A 450 25.14 10.72 6.66
N ILE A 451 25.61 10.45 5.44
CA ILE A 451 25.64 9.09 4.87
C ILE A 451 26.63 8.22 5.63
N TYR A 452 27.84 8.72 5.91
CA TYR A 452 28.84 7.95 6.65
C TYR A 452 28.46 7.82 8.14
N PHE A 453 27.89 8.88 8.72
CA PHE A 453 27.33 8.83 10.07
C PHE A 453 26.18 7.80 10.19
N ASN A 454 25.27 7.70 9.20
CA ASN A 454 24.25 6.64 9.16
C ASN A 454 24.87 5.24 9.17
N VAL A 455 25.96 5.03 8.42
CA VAL A 455 26.71 3.76 8.41
C VAL A 455 27.29 3.46 9.80
N GLN A 456 27.99 4.41 10.42
CA GLN A 456 28.57 4.24 11.76
C GLN A 456 27.49 3.97 12.82
N LEU A 457 26.36 4.68 12.75
CA LEU A 457 25.22 4.52 13.65
C LEU A 457 24.59 3.11 13.50
N LEU A 458 24.45 2.62 12.26
CA LEU A 458 23.98 1.27 11.97
C LEU A 458 24.97 0.18 12.41
N GLN A 459 26.27 0.38 12.17
CA GLN A 459 27.33 -0.54 12.62
C GLN A 459 27.35 -0.66 14.15
N GLN A 460 27.32 0.47 14.87
CA GLN A 460 27.31 0.47 16.33
C GLN A 460 26.05 -0.20 16.91
N GLY A 461 24.89 0.00 16.28
CA GLY A 461 23.59 -0.50 16.75
C GLY A 461 23.10 -1.83 16.14
N TRP A 462 23.89 -2.49 15.28
CA TRP A 462 23.39 -3.46 14.29
C TRP A 462 22.46 -4.54 14.87
N LYS A 463 22.82 -5.16 16.01
CA LYS A 463 22.03 -6.21 16.65
C LYS A 463 20.59 -5.78 16.92
N THR A 464 20.42 -4.60 17.51
CA THR A 464 19.10 -4.04 17.86
C THR A 464 18.40 -3.53 16.60
N VAL A 465 19.08 -2.75 15.76
CA VAL A 465 18.46 -2.19 14.54
C VAL A 465 17.96 -3.28 13.60
N ARG A 466 18.73 -4.36 13.40
CA ARG A 466 18.32 -5.53 12.60
C ARG A 466 17.04 -6.16 13.16
N GLN A 467 16.95 -6.35 14.47
CA GLN A 467 15.74 -6.89 15.11
C GLN A 467 14.53 -5.96 14.91
N ARG A 468 14.73 -4.64 15.05
CA ARG A 468 13.67 -3.63 14.90
C ARG A 468 13.19 -3.52 13.45
N LEU A 469 14.10 -3.52 12.48
CA LEU A 469 13.77 -3.62 11.05
C LEU A 469 13.01 -4.91 10.72
N TRP A 470 13.45 -6.05 11.27
CA TRP A 470 12.75 -7.33 11.12
C TRP A 470 11.32 -7.24 11.66
N LEU A 471 11.12 -6.74 12.89
CA LEU A 471 9.81 -6.59 13.50
C LEU A 471 8.88 -5.69 12.69
N LEU A 472 9.38 -4.55 12.20
CA LEU A 472 8.60 -3.62 11.38
C LEU A 472 8.17 -4.24 10.05
N TYR A 473 9.11 -4.84 9.29
CA TYR A 473 8.76 -5.50 8.04
C TYR A 473 7.91 -6.78 8.25
N ARG A 474 8.09 -7.50 9.37
CA ARG A 474 7.28 -8.66 9.74
C ARG A 474 5.84 -8.24 10.03
N HIS A 475 5.64 -7.15 10.76
CA HIS A 475 4.34 -6.54 10.98
C HIS A 475 3.68 -6.13 9.65
N MET A 476 4.40 -5.39 8.78
CA MET A 476 3.90 -5.05 7.43
C MET A 476 3.47 -6.30 6.63
N TYR A 477 4.28 -7.35 6.64
CA TYR A 477 4.01 -8.60 5.93
C TYR A 477 2.73 -9.29 6.43
N GLU A 478 2.53 -9.38 7.75
CA GLU A 478 1.33 -10.00 8.34
C GLU A 478 0.06 -9.13 8.19
N TYR A 479 0.22 -7.81 8.07
CA TYR A 479 -0.84 -6.88 7.65
C TYR A 479 -1.10 -6.90 6.12
N GLY A 480 -0.50 -7.84 5.39
CA GLY A 480 -0.73 -8.07 3.95
C GLY A 480 0.15 -7.22 3.01
N CYS A 481 1.00 -6.34 3.54
CA CYS A 481 1.96 -5.57 2.76
C CYS A 481 3.23 -6.41 2.50
N ARG A 482 3.18 -7.24 1.46
CA ARG A 482 4.34 -8.02 0.99
C ARG A 482 5.21 -7.16 0.08
N LEU A 483 6.40 -6.81 0.54
CA LEU A 483 7.41 -6.10 -0.26
C LEU A 483 8.29 -7.10 -1.02
N THR A 484 8.58 -6.79 -2.29
CA THR A 484 9.55 -7.54 -3.10
C THR A 484 10.98 -7.24 -2.65
N MET A 485 11.94 -8.12 -2.96
CA MET A 485 13.36 -7.86 -2.69
C MET A 485 13.80 -6.48 -3.21
N ARG A 486 13.47 -6.16 -4.47
CA ARG A 486 13.76 -4.84 -5.06
C ARG A 486 13.20 -3.68 -4.22
N GLN A 487 11.97 -3.81 -3.73
CA GLN A 487 11.33 -2.75 -2.93
C GLN A 487 11.98 -2.56 -1.57
N MET A 488 12.37 -3.65 -0.88
CA MET A 488 13.09 -3.56 0.39
C MET A 488 14.51 -3.00 0.18
N THR A 489 15.27 -3.51 -0.79
CA THR A 489 16.63 -3.03 -1.10
C THR A 489 16.63 -1.55 -1.50
N ALA A 490 15.70 -1.11 -2.36
CA ALA A 490 15.56 0.30 -2.74
C ALA A 490 15.23 1.22 -1.54
N HIS A 491 14.38 0.73 -0.63
CA HIS A 491 13.98 1.45 0.58
C HIS A 491 15.13 1.60 1.57
N LEU A 492 15.89 0.53 1.79
CA LEU A 492 17.03 0.51 2.70
C LEU A 492 18.22 1.32 2.15
N ALA A 493 18.49 1.24 0.84
CA ALA A 493 19.48 2.08 0.18
C ALA A 493 19.12 3.58 0.30
N TYR A 494 17.87 3.94 0.02
CA TYR A 494 17.39 5.33 0.20
C TYR A 494 17.44 5.77 1.67
N ALA A 495 17.07 4.91 2.63
CA ALA A 495 17.15 5.24 4.05
C ALA A 495 18.60 5.48 4.50
N LEU A 496 19.57 4.78 3.92
CA LEU A 496 21.00 4.93 4.20
C LEU A 496 21.60 6.21 3.62
N THR A 497 21.28 6.54 2.36
CA THR A 497 21.91 7.65 1.61
C THR A 497 21.10 8.95 1.60
N GLY A 498 19.80 8.90 1.91
CA GLY A 498 18.85 9.97 1.65
C GLY A 498 18.68 10.32 0.17
N GLY A 499 19.05 9.42 -0.76
CA GLY A 499 19.11 9.70 -2.20
C GLY A 499 20.22 10.67 -2.62
N CYS A 500 21.15 10.99 -1.71
CA CYS A 500 22.24 11.95 -1.94
C CYS A 500 23.55 11.26 -2.33
N ASN A 501 24.35 11.91 -3.16
CA ASN A 501 25.73 11.50 -3.48
C ASN A 501 26.77 12.38 -2.77
N CYS A 502 28.05 11.95 -2.81
CA CYS A 502 29.15 12.65 -2.15
C CYS A 502 29.30 14.12 -2.59
N ARG A 503 29.01 14.43 -3.87
CA ARG A 503 29.10 15.81 -4.41
C ARG A 503 27.98 16.70 -3.87
N GLN A 504 26.77 16.15 -3.66
CA GLN A 504 25.66 16.87 -3.04
C GLN A 504 25.94 17.13 -1.55
N VAL A 505 26.45 16.12 -0.82
CA VAL A 505 26.86 16.29 0.59
C VAL A 505 27.91 17.41 0.73
N ALA A 506 28.94 17.41 -0.12
CA ALA A 506 29.97 18.46 -0.11
C ALA A 506 29.44 19.88 -0.38
N LYS A 507 28.39 20.02 -1.21
CA LYS A 507 27.72 21.32 -1.41
C LYS A 507 26.90 21.75 -0.19
N MET A 508 26.30 20.79 0.53
CA MET A 508 25.49 21.07 1.72
C MET A 508 26.33 21.52 2.91
N THR A 509 27.50 20.91 3.14
CA THR A 509 28.41 21.26 4.25
C THR A 509 29.06 22.64 4.07
N VAL A 510 29.39 23.04 2.84
CA VAL A 510 30.01 24.36 2.57
C VAL A 510 29.00 25.51 2.62
N GLY A 511 27.75 25.27 2.23
CA GLY A 511 26.74 26.33 2.08
C GLY A 511 25.71 26.46 3.21
N SER A 512 25.80 25.70 4.30
CA SER A 512 24.80 25.71 5.37
C SER A 512 25.33 25.15 6.69
N GLY A 513 24.92 25.74 7.81
CA GLY A 513 25.26 25.24 9.14
C GLY A 513 24.76 23.82 9.42
N GLN A 514 25.39 23.16 10.39
CA GLN A 514 25.25 21.73 10.72
C GLN A 514 23.80 21.21 10.75
N ASN A 515 22.84 22.02 11.21
CA ASN A 515 21.40 21.74 11.27
C ASN A 515 20.75 21.17 9.99
N LYS A 516 21.35 21.30 8.79
CA LYS A 516 20.80 20.69 7.57
C LYS A 516 21.21 19.22 7.36
N LEU A 517 22.28 18.74 7.98
CA LEU A 517 22.82 17.39 7.75
C LEU A 517 21.96 16.32 8.46
N TRP A 518 21.40 16.68 9.61
CA TRP A 518 20.50 15.90 10.46
C TRP A 518 19.22 15.44 9.75
N ARG A 519 18.82 16.20 8.73
CA ARG A 519 17.68 15.91 7.85
C ARG A 519 17.89 14.71 6.92
N ALA A 520 19.11 14.18 6.82
CA ALA A 520 19.45 13.00 6.03
C ALA A 520 19.66 11.72 6.89
N LEU A 521 19.31 11.75 8.18
CA LEU A 521 19.52 10.63 9.08
C LEU A 521 18.54 9.46 8.87
N PHE A 522 19.05 8.24 9.01
CA PHE A 522 18.37 6.98 8.69
C PHE A 522 16.99 6.87 9.35
N TYR A 523 16.86 7.21 10.63
CA TYR A 523 15.61 7.06 11.38
C TYR A 523 14.47 7.96 10.88
N ASN A 524 14.74 9.01 10.11
CA ASN A 524 13.73 9.81 9.43
C ASN A 524 13.57 9.37 7.96
N ARG A 525 14.69 9.16 7.27
CA ARG A 525 14.70 8.74 5.87
C ARG A 525 14.02 7.39 5.64
N PHE A 526 14.08 6.47 6.61
CA PHE A 526 13.30 5.24 6.60
C PHE A 526 11.78 5.48 6.47
N PHE A 527 11.25 6.58 7.01
CA PHE A 527 9.83 6.95 6.89
C PHE A 527 9.54 7.88 5.70
N GLY A 528 10.55 8.21 4.88
CA GLY A 528 10.38 9.06 3.70
C GLY A 528 10.24 10.56 4.00
N ASP A 529 10.74 11.02 5.13
CA ASP A 529 10.77 12.44 5.48
C ASP A 529 12.14 12.86 6.04
N ASP A 530 12.32 14.17 6.21
CA ASP A 530 13.56 14.78 6.72
C ASP A 530 13.51 15.05 8.24
N GLY A 531 12.50 14.53 8.93
CA GLY A 531 12.12 14.84 10.31
C GLY A 531 11.03 15.92 10.41
N TRP A 532 10.93 16.79 9.40
CA TRP A 532 10.05 17.97 9.36
C TRP A 532 9.06 17.87 8.20
N GLN A 533 9.60 17.75 6.98
CA GLN A 533 8.87 17.74 5.72
C GLN A 533 9.06 16.42 4.99
N GLU A 534 8.02 16.03 4.25
CA GLU A 534 8.01 14.82 3.44
C GLU A 534 8.94 14.96 2.25
N ASP A 535 9.69 13.90 1.94
CA ASP A 535 10.48 13.86 0.71
C ASP A 535 9.57 13.40 -0.45
N GLY A 536 9.34 14.32 -1.39
CA GLY A 536 8.52 14.08 -2.58
C GLY A 536 9.11 12.99 -3.51
N ALA A 537 10.44 12.84 -3.55
CA ALA A 537 11.07 11.75 -4.30
C ALA A 537 10.90 10.41 -3.57
N ALA A 538 11.06 10.37 -2.25
CA ALA A 538 10.84 9.18 -1.44
C ALA A 538 9.42 8.60 -1.58
N SER A 539 8.43 9.46 -1.84
CA SER A 539 7.04 9.06 -2.08
C SER A 539 6.86 8.17 -3.33
N GLN A 540 7.85 8.08 -4.21
CA GLN A 540 7.86 7.12 -5.33
C GLN A 540 8.14 5.68 -4.88
N LEU A 541 8.82 5.48 -3.75
CA LEU A 541 9.09 4.15 -3.20
C LEU A 541 7.81 3.56 -2.56
N TYR A 542 7.41 2.38 -3.02
CA TYR A 542 6.21 1.70 -2.49
C TYR A 542 6.32 1.44 -0.99
N ALA A 543 7.48 0.93 -0.53
CA ALA A 543 7.71 0.66 0.89
C ALA A 543 7.55 1.89 1.77
N VAL A 544 8.07 3.06 1.35
CA VAL A 544 7.90 4.34 2.05
C VAL A 544 6.41 4.71 2.17
N ARG A 545 5.64 4.61 1.08
CA ARG A 545 4.19 4.86 1.11
C ARG A 545 3.47 3.95 2.11
N GLN A 546 3.85 2.69 2.19
CA GLN A 546 3.24 1.70 3.09
C GLN A 546 3.63 1.93 4.56
N VAL A 547 4.91 2.19 4.84
CA VAL A 547 5.41 2.57 6.18
C VAL A 547 4.72 3.84 6.69
N ARG A 548 4.51 4.83 5.81
CA ARG A 548 3.77 6.06 6.15
C ARG A 548 2.29 5.81 6.37
N GLN A 549 1.65 5.00 5.52
CA GLN A 549 0.23 4.64 5.66
C GLN A 549 -0.05 3.87 6.96
N ALA A 550 0.90 3.08 7.44
CA ALA A 550 0.80 2.36 8.70
C ALA A 550 0.93 3.24 9.96
N GLY A 551 1.42 4.49 9.81
CA GLY A 551 1.38 5.48 10.90
C GLY A 551 2.26 5.19 12.12
N TYR A 552 3.32 4.38 11.98
CA TYR A 552 4.17 3.99 13.12
C TYR A 552 4.72 5.18 13.93
N GLY A 553 4.68 5.05 15.25
CA GLY A 553 5.13 6.08 16.20
C GLY A 553 4.19 7.28 16.34
N GLN A 554 2.96 7.23 15.80
CA GLN A 554 1.91 8.24 16.03
C GLN A 554 1.22 8.08 17.38
N VAL A 555 1.01 6.85 17.86
CA VAL A 555 0.48 6.57 19.19
C VAL A 555 1.47 7.08 20.25
N LEU A 556 0.96 7.86 21.21
CA LEU A 556 1.75 8.39 22.32
C LEU A 556 1.62 7.45 23.52
N GLN A 557 2.75 6.97 24.04
CA GLN A 557 2.80 6.14 25.25
C GLN A 557 3.05 7.05 26.47
N PRO A 558 2.07 7.28 27.37
CA PRO A 558 2.17 8.31 28.41
C PRO A 558 3.38 8.15 29.34
N ALA A 559 3.72 6.92 29.74
CA ALA A 559 4.87 6.65 30.61
C ALA A 559 6.21 6.99 29.95
N VAL A 560 6.39 6.65 28.67
CA VAL A 560 7.62 6.97 27.92
C VAL A 560 7.68 8.46 27.58
N GLU A 561 6.58 9.10 27.19
CA GLU A 561 6.54 10.56 27.03
C GLU A 561 6.86 11.28 28.36
N GLN A 562 6.29 10.83 29.48
CA GLN A 562 6.57 11.39 30.80
C GLN A 562 8.06 11.31 31.14
N ARG A 563 8.68 10.13 31.00
CA ARG A 563 10.12 9.94 31.25
C ARG A 563 11.00 10.65 30.21
N LEU A 564 10.57 10.79 28.96
CA LEU A 564 11.32 11.53 27.94
C LEU A 564 11.41 13.04 28.23
N TRP A 565 10.34 13.64 28.76
CA TRP A 565 10.22 15.10 28.90
C TRP A 565 10.33 15.65 30.33
N LEU A 566 10.11 14.83 31.37
CA LEU A 566 10.12 15.28 32.77
C LEU A 566 11.34 14.83 33.59
N THR A 567 12.12 13.85 33.13
CA THR A 567 13.41 13.51 33.73
C THR A 567 14.55 14.12 32.92
N GLU A 568 15.36 14.96 33.58
CA GLU A 568 16.56 15.56 32.99
C GLU A 568 17.70 14.54 32.83
N GLU A 569 17.71 13.53 33.69
CA GLU A 569 18.68 12.44 33.69
C GLU A 569 18.03 11.12 33.22
N GLY A 570 18.79 10.34 32.44
CA GLY A 570 18.38 9.02 31.98
C GLY A 570 19.00 8.67 30.64
N ARG A 571 19.78 7.60 30.61
CA ARG A 571 20.26 6.95 29.39
C ARG A 571 19.08 6.26 28.69
N TRP A 572 19.03 6.36 27.36
CA TRP A 572 18.00 5.75 26.52
C TRP A 572 18.56 4.69 25.58
N SER A 573 19.83 4.81 25.22
CA SER A 573 20.54 3.88 24.37
C SER A 573 21.88 3.47 24.97
N ASP A 574 22.22 2.20 24.83
CA ASP A 574 23.55 1.72 25.10
C ASP A 574 24.58 2.22 24.06
N TYR A 575 24.12 2.65 22.88
CA TYR A 575 24.93 3.09 21.76
C TYR A 575 25.27 4.58 21.86
N ALA A 576 26.56 4.90 21.99
CA ALA A 576 27.03 6.26 22.27
C ALA A 576 26.60 7.31 21.22
N LEU A 577 26.56 6.96 19.93
CA LEU A 577 26.11 7.86 18.88
C LEU A 577 24.60 8.15 18.99
N ALA A 578 23.79 7.11 19.23
CA ALA A 578 22.35 7.27 19.39
C ALA A 578 21.98 8.04 20.67
N GLU A 579 22.71 7.80 21.77
CA GLU A 579 22.55 8.54 23.03
C GLU A 579 22.94 10.03 22.87
N SER A 580 23.98 10.33 22.08
CA SER A 580 24.34 11.71 21.71
C SER A 580 23.22 12.41 20.93
N LEU A 581 22.69 11.76 19.89
CA LEU A 581 21.53 12.26 19.13
C LEU A 581 20.29 12.47 20.03
N CYS A 582 20.03 11.57 20.98
CA CYS A 582 18.93 11.73 21.94
C CYS A 582 19.08 12.99 22.79
N LYS A 583 20.30 13.29 23.26
CA LYS A 583 20.59 14.49 24.05
C LYS A 583 20.43 15.78 23.22
N GLU A 584 20.87 15.78 21.97
CA GLU A 584 20.74 16.95 21.09
C GLU A 584 19.29 17.20 20.63
N LEU A 585 18.52 16.14 20.36
CA LEU A 585 17.07 16.28 20.09
C LEU A 585 16.29 16.75 21.34
N LYS A 586 16.80 16.48 22.55
CA LYS A 586 16.20 16.99 23.81
C LYS A 586 16.61 18.43 24.15
N SER A 587 17.83 18.87 23.79
CA SER A 587 18.32 20.22 24.10
C SER A 587 17.67 21.30 23.23
N ASN A 588 17.29 20.97 22.00
CA ASN A 588 16.59 21.85 21.05
C ASN A 588 15.12 22.12 21.47
N LYS A 589 14.94 22.95 22.50
CA LYS A 589 13.63 23.30 23.09
C LYS A 589 12.85 24.41 22.36
N GLN A 590 13.41 25.04 21.31
CA GLN A 590 12.81 26.17 20.60
C GLN A 590 12.20 25.76 19.25
N GLY A 591 10.88 25.97 19.10
CA GLY A 591 10.12 25.69 17.88
C GLY A 591 9.74 24.21 17.68
N GLU A 592 8.46 23.92 17.43
CA GLU A 592 7.97 22.60 16.95
C GLU A 592 8.27 21.35 17.82
N LYS A 593 7.89 21.39 19.11
CA LYS A 593 7.97 20.23 20.04
C LYS A 593 7.42 18.90 19.48
N VAL A 594 6.46 18.94 18.56
CA VAL A 594 5.82 17.74 17.97
C VAL A 594 6.76 17.03 16.98
N ALA A 595 7.51 17.77 16.17
CA ALA A 595 8.45 17.20 15.20
C ALA A 595 9.60 16.48 15.92
N TYR A 596 10.23 17.15 16.89
CA TYR A 596 11.27 16.54 17.73
C TYR A 596 10.78 15.30 18.48
N ARG A 597 9.55 15.32 19.04
CA ARG A 597 8.90 14.15 19.66
C ARG A 597 8.83 12.94 18.73
N ARG A 598 8.34 13.13 17.51
CA ARG A 598 8.26 12.08 16.48
C ARG A 598 9.65 11.55 16.12
N GLN A 599 10.61 12.43 15.90
CA GLN A 599 11.99 12.08 15.56
C GLN A 599 12.66 11.27 16.68
N LEU A 600 12.51 11.70 17.94
CA LEU A 600 13.05 11.00 19.10
C LEU A 600 12.44 9.60 19.25
N ARG A 601 11.12 9.44 19.11
CA ARG A 601 10.48 8.10 19.13
C ARG A 601 11.01 7.18 18.03
N ARG A 602 11.26 7.68 16.81
CA ARG A 602 11.85 6.90 15.71
C ARG A 602 13.29 6.48 15.98
N LEU A 603 14.11 7.38 16.53
CA LEU A 603 15.48 7.08 16.96
C LEU A 603 15.47 6.00 18.05
N LEU A 604 14.58 6.12 19.05
CA LEU A 604 14.41 5.14 20.12
C LEU A 604 13.82 3.81 19.65
N TYR A 605 13.00 3.81 18.60
CA TYR A 605 12.55 2.56 18.00
C TYR A 605 13.73 1.73 17.50
N PHE A 606 14.64 2.33 16.74
CA PHE A 606 15.77 1.61 16.16
C PHE A 606 16.95 1.36 17.13
N TRP A 607 17.26 2.31 18.02
CA TRP A 607 18.45 2.26 18.89
C TRP A 607 18.16 2.31 20.40
N GLY A 608 16.90 2.43 20.84
CA GLY A 608 16.54 2.45 22.26
C GLY A 608 16.71 1.07 22.90
N THR A 609 17.36 1.05 24.07
CA THR A 609 17.66 -0.16 24.87
C THR A 609 17.47 0.05 26.38
N CYS A 610 17.08 1.26 26.83
CA CYS A 610 16.96 1.62 28.26
C CYS A 610 15.61 2.29 28.56
N PHE A 611 14.49 1.55 28.51
CA PHE A 611 13.12 2.05 28.67
C PHE A 611 12.58 2.02 30.12
N SER A 612 13.13 1.20 31.02
CA SER A 612 12.81 1.21 32.45
C SER A 612 14.06 1.24 33.35
N GLU A 613 13.85 1.10 34.65
CA GLU A 613 14.90 0.78 35.62
C GLU A 613 15.21 -0.73 35.62
N VAL A 614 16.25 -1.12 36.36
CA VAL A 614 16.80 -2.48 36.38
C VAL A 614 15.77 -3.49 36.90
N GLY A 615 15.41 -4.47 36.06
CA GLY A 615 14.54 -5.59 36.41
C GLY A 615 13.33 -5.77 35.49
N GLU A 616 12.73 -4.69 34.99
CA GLU A 616 11.54 -4.76 34.11
C GLU A 616 11.84 -4.48 32.62
N GLN A 617 13.13 -4.32 32.29
CA GLN A 617 13.60 -3.78 31.00
C GLN A 617 13.03 -4.49 29.77
N GLU A 618 13.00 -5.82 29.74
CA GLU A 618 12.47 -6.58 28.60
C GLU A 618 10.98 -6.31 28.35
N LYS A 619 10.19 -6.14 29.41
CA LYS A 619 8.75 -5.85 29.33
C LYS A 619 8.51 -4.42 28.86
N ALA A 620 9.29 -3.46 29.36
CA ALA A 620 9.23 -2.07 28.92
C ALA A 620 9.59 -1.91 27.44
N ASP A 621 10.66 -2.59 26.98
CA ASP A 621 11.03 -2.67 25.57
C ASP A 621 9.89 -3.20 24.70
N LYS A 622 9.36 -4.39 25.04
CA LYS A 622 8.27 -5.03 24.29
C LYS A 622 7.05 -4.12 24.21
N ASN A 623 6.64 -3.48 25.32
CA ASN A 623 5.53 -2.55 25.34
C ASN A 623 5.76 -1.34 24.42
N PHE A 624 6.92 -0.67 24.51
CA PHE A 624 7.23 0.47 23.63
C PHE A 624 7.22 0.08 22.14
N ILE A 625 7.73 -1.11 21.80
CA ILE A 625 7.75 -1.63 20.42
C ILE A 625 6.33 -1.92 19.92
N CYS A 626 5.49 -2.57 20.72
CA CYS A 626 4.09 -2.85 20.39
C CYS A 626 3.31 -1.54 20.16
N ASP A 627 3.47 -0.57 21.07
CA ASP A 627 2.78 0.73 20.98
C ASP A 627 3.30 1.56 19.79
N PHE A 628 4.60 1.50 19.47
CA PHE A 628 5.16 2.17 18.28
C PHE A 628 4.65 1.56 16.97
N LEU A 629 4.45 0.24 16.92
CA LEU A 629 3.94 -0.48 15.75
C LEU A 629 2.40 -0.52 15.67
N ASP A 630 1.68 -0.08 16.71
CA ASP A 630 0.24 -0.27 16.91
C ASP A 630 -0.20 -1.76 16.88
N SER A 631 0.64 -2.65 17.42
CA SER A 631 0.42 -4.11 17.39
C SER A 631 0.56 -4.73 18.78
N PRO A 632 -0.48 -4.65 19.64
CA PRO A 632 -0.45 -5.14 21.02
C PRO A 632 -0.21 -6.66 21.18
N ALA A 633 -0.47 -7.47 20.16
CA ALA A 633 -0.31 -8.92 20.17
C ALA A 633 0.98 -9.41 19.48
N LEU A 634 1.85 -8.50 18.99
CA LEU A 634 3.02 -8.86 18.16
C LEU A 634 3.93 -9.92 18.79
N PHE A 635 4.42 -9.70 20.01
CA PHE A 635 5.34 -10.64 20.65
C PHE A 635 4.64 -11.95 21.04
N ASP A 636 3.38 -11.89 21.47
CA ASP A 636 2.59 -13.08 21.80
C ASP A 636 2.38 -13.95 20.56
N TYR A 637 2.04 -13.34 19.42
CA TYR A 637 1.89 -14.01 18.12
C TYR A 637 3.19 -14.69 17.69
N LEU A 638 4.33 -13.98 17.76
CA LEU A 638 5.63 -14.55 17.41
C LEU A 638 6.01 -15.71 18.33
N HIS A 639 5.80 -15.57 19.65
CA HIS A 639 6.05 -16.62 20.63
C HIS A 639 5.17 -17.86 20.38
N MET A 640 3.89 -17.66 20.08
CA MET A 640 2.96 -18.74 19.72
C MET A 640 3.30 -19.40 18.37
N LEU A 641 3.89 -18.68 17.41
CA LEU A 641 4.36 -19.34 16.18
C LEU A 641 5.50 -20.33 16.47
N GLU A 642 6.46 -19.94 17.32
CA GLU A 642 7.65 -20.73 17.59
C GLU A 642 7.37 -21.94 18.50
N ASN A 643 6.53 -21.78 19.53
CA ASN A 643 6.24 -22.80 20.53
C ASN A 643 4.94 -23.56 20.22
N THR A 644 4.95 -24.89 20.34
CA THR A 644 3.77 -25.74 20.04
C THR A 644 2.80 -25.93 21.20
N SER A 645 3.22 -25.64 22.44
CA SER A 645 2.44 -25.88 23.66
C SER A 645 2.83 -24.89 24.76
N ASP A 646 2.08 -23.81 24.92
CA ASP A 646 2.31 -22.80 25.97
C ASP A 646 0.99 -22.41 26.68
N HIS A 647 1.07 -22.06 27.96
CA HIS A 647 0.00 -21.40 28.71
C HIS A 647 -0.53 -20.16 27.97
N LEU A 648 0.32 -19.44 27.24
CA LEU A 648 -0.07 -18.30 26.40
C LEU A 648 -1.12 -18.69 25.33
N MET A 649 -1.01 -19.86 24.71
CA MET A 649 -2.01 -20.34 23.75
C MET A 649 -3.34 -20.66 24.42
N VAL A 650 -3.33 -21.16 25.66
CA VAL A 650 -4.53 -21.44 26.45
C VAL A 650 -5.26 -20.14 26.81
N ASP A 651 -4.50 -19.11 27.21
CA ASP A 651 -5.02 -17.78 27.49
C ASP A 651 -5.58 -17.10 26.22
N TYR A 652 -4.84 -17.10 25.11
CA TYR A 652 -5.35 -16.61 23.83
C TYR A 652 -6.57 -17.38 23.35
N LYS A 653 -6.66 -18.70 23.56
CA LYS A 653 -7.88 -19.47 23.25
C LYS A 653 -9.09 -18.94 24.01
N LYS A 654 -8.96 -18.62 25.32
CA LYS A 654 -10.03 -17.98 26.10
C LYS A 654 -10.43 -16.63 25.49
N LYS A 655 -9.46 -15.77 25.18
CA LYS A 655 -9.67 -14.44 24.58
C LYS A 655 -10.36 -14.52 23.21
N ILE A 656 -9.90 -15.41 22.33
CA ILE A 656 -10.48 -15.62 20.99
C ILE A 656 -11.92 -16.10 21.11
N VAL A 657 -12.20 -17.12 21.93
CA VAL A 657 -13.57 -17.65 22.11
C VAL A 657 -14.51 -16.60 22.73
N HIS A 658 -14.02 -15.74 23.64
CA HIS A 658 -14.78 -14.59 24.14
C HIS A 658 -15.18 -13.63 23.01
N VAL A 659 -14.22 -13.24 22.15
CA VAL A 659 -14.47 -12.32 21.04
C VAL A 659 -15.35 -12.94 19.95
N LEU A 660 -15.19 -14.23 19.65
CA LEU A 660 -16.12 -14.98 18.80
C LEU A 660 -17.54 -14.99 19.37
N GLN A 661 -17.68 -15.13 20.69
CA GLN A 661 -18.97 -15.12 21.36
C GLN A 661 -19.67 -13.76 21.26
N GLU A 662 -18.95 -12.64 21.45
CA GLU A 662 -19.50 -11.29 21.20
C GLU A 662 -19.95 -11.14 19.75
N TYR A 663 -19.07 -11.51 18.81
CA TYR A 663 -19.31 -11.38 17.38
C TYR A 663 -20.51 -12.20 16.89
N PHE A 664 -20.70 -13.42 17.40
CA PHE A 664 -21.81 -14.29 17.01
C PHE A 664 -23.15 -13.91 17.64
N ALA A 665 -23.15 -13.30 18.84
CA ALA A 665 -24.33 -12.83 19.54
C ALA A 665 -24.78 -11.41 19.11
N GLY A 666 -23.85 -10.61 18.59
CA GLY A 666 -24.10 -9.20 18.21
C GLY A 666 -24.22 -8.25 19.41
N LEU A 667 -23.69 -8.65 20.58
CA LEU A 667 -23.80 -7.91 21.84
C LEU A 667 -22.45 -7.92 22.57
N PRO A 668 -21.99 -6.78 23.14
CA PRO A 668 -20.85 -6.75 24.06
C PRO A 668 -21.15 -7.56 25.33
N LEU A 669 -20.13 -8.22 25.87
CA LEU A 669 -20.28 -9.16 26.97
C LEU A 669 -19.35 -8.77 28.12
N LEU A 670 -19.93 -8.64 29.32
CA LEU A 670 -19.15 -8.36 30.53
C LEU A 670 -18.20 -9.54 30.83
N GLU A 671 -16.92 -9.21 31.05
CA GLU A 671 -15.78 -10.12 31.20
C GLU A 671 -15.89 -11.14 32.35
N LYS A 672 -16.78 -10.90 33.32
CA LYS A 672 -16.72 -11.47 34.69
C LYS A 672 -17.25 -12.91 34.86
N ARG A 673 -17.15 -13.79 33.87
CA ARG A 673 -17.43 -15.24 34.02
C ARG A 673 -16.51 -16.09 33.15
N ASP A 674 -15.95 -17.16 33.72
CA ASP A 674 -15.31 -18.24 32.94
C ASP A 674 -16.36 -18.84 31.99
N ARG A 675 -16.23 -18.54 30.71
CA ARG A 675 -17.09 -19.09 29.66
C ARG A 675 -16.45 -20.34 29.09
N GLU A 676 -16.77 -21.47 29.69
CA GLU A 676 -16.37 -22.78 29.19
C GLU A 676 -17.05 -23.17 27.85
N ARG A 677 -17.90 -22.31 27.27
CA ARG A 677 -18.68 -22.63 26.07
C ARG A 677 -18.82 -21.44 25.12
N LEU A 678 -18.77 -21.76 23.82
CA LEU A 678 -19.16 -20.92 22.70
C LEU A 678 -20.60 -21.28 22.31
N TYR A 679 -21.47 -20.28 22.31
CA TYR A 679 -22.85 -20.36 21.87
C TYR A 679 -23.01 -19.64 20.53
N ILE A 680 -23.67 -20.28 19.57
CA ILE A 680 -23.90 -19.74 18.23
C ILE A 680 -25.40 -19.48 18.06
N PRO A 681 -25.88 -18.26 18.34
CA PRO A 681 -27.31 -17.95 18.24
C PRO A 681 -27.75 -17.57 16.81
N LEU A 682 -29.06 -17.74 16.59
CA LEU A 682 -29.84 -17.20 15.49
C LEU A 682 -30.01 -15.68 15.67
N SER A 683 -28.94 -14.95 15.38
CA SER A 683 -28.97 -13.49 15.30
C SER A 683 -29.67 -13.07 14.00
N ARG A 684 -30.73 -12.25 14.11
CA ARG A 684 -31.33 -11.50 12.99
C ARG A 684 -30.65 -10.13 12.92
N ALA A 685 -30.27 -9.71 11.71
CA ALA A 685 -29.46 -8.50 11.50
C ALA A 685 -30.11 -7.21 12.04
N ASP A 686 -31.44 -7.17 12.11
CA ASP A 686 -32.20 -5.94 12.33
C ASP A 686 -32.66 -5.74 13.79
N GLN A 687 -32.51 -6.75 14.67
CA GLN A 687 -32.95 -6.69 16.06
C GLN A 687 -32.02 -7.47 17.01
N ALA A 688 -31.28 -6.74 17.86
CA ALA A 688 -30.50 -7.32 18.94
C ALA A 688 -31.41 -7.77 20.11
N ALA A 689 -32.04 -8.93 19.95
CA ALA A 689 -32.90 -9.51 20.97
C ALA A 689 -32.08 -10.07 22.16
N VAL A 690 -32.57 -9.82 23.39
CA VAL A 690 -32.07 -10.39 24.65
C VAL A 690 -32.23 -11.92 24.69
N VAL A 691 -33.26 -12.44 24.02
CA VAL A 691 -33.55 -13.88 23.91
C VAL A 691 -33.31 -14.29 22.46
N GLN A 692 -32.49 -15.31 22.25
CA GLN A 692 -32.12 -15.80 20.92
C GLN A 692 -32.21 -17.32 20.89
N PHE A 693 -32.73 -17.89 19.79
CA PHE A 693 -32.62 -19.33 19.55
C PHE A 693 -31.16 -19.72 19.34
N LEU A 694 -30.75 -20.87 19.89
CA LEU A 694 -29.41 -21.40 19.76
C LEU A 694 -29.35 -22.36 18.56
N LEU A 695 -28.36 -22.16 17.67
CA LEU A 695 -28.14 -23.01 16.50
C LEU A 695 -27.04 -24.06 16.73
N ALA A 696 -26.05 -23.74 17.57
CA ALA A 696 -24.98 -24.67 17.94
C ALA A 696 -24.31 -24.27 19.25
N ARG A 697 -23.67 -25.24 19.91
CA ARG A 697 -22.88 -25.04 21.14
C ARG A 697 -21.61 -25.90 21.14
N PHE A 698 -20.52 -25.32 21.60
CA PHE A 698 -19.22 -25.99 21.72
C PHE A 698 -18.58 -25.68 23.07
N ARG A 699 -17.84 -26.61 23.65
CA ARG A 699 -17.03 -26.38 24.85
C ARG A 699 -15.69 -25.76 24.45
N LEU A 700 -15.12 -24.93 25.32
CA LEU A 700 -13.75 -24.40 25.19
C LEU A 700 -12.70 -25.53 25.12
N ALA A 701 -13.03 -26.69 25.70
CA ALA A 701 -12.21 -27.91 25.62
C ALA A 701 -12.17 -28.55 24.23
N ASP A 702 -13.21 -28.33 23.41
CA ASP A 702 -13.35 -28.88 22.05
C ASP A 702 -12.46 -28.14 21.04
N PHE A 703 -12.04 -26.91 21.38
CA PHE A 703 -11.12 -26.12 20.59
C PHE A 703 -9.66 -26.27 21.05
N GLU A 704 -8.76 -26.16 20.09
CA GLU A 704 -7.31 -26.06 20.27
C GLU A 704 -6.74 -24.93 19.42
N VAL A 705 -5.63 -24.34 19.87
CA VAL A 705 -4.84 -23.39 19.08
C VAL A 705 -3.57 -24.11 18.70
N GLU A 706 -3.29 -24.20 17.39
CA GLU A 706 -2.15 -24.94 16.85
C GLU A 706 -1.31 -24.05 15.94
N SER A 707 0.02 -24.18 16.06
CA SER A 707 0.97 -23.68 15.07
C SER A 707 1.19 -24.77 14.02
N ARG A 708 0.73 -24.54 12.79
CA ARG A 708 0.95 -25.45 11.65
C ARG A 708 2.14 -24.96 10.83
N GLU A 709 3.10 -25.84 10.56
CA GLU A 709 4.22 -25.52 9.67
C GLU A 709 3.78 -25.65 8.20
N GLY A 710 4.02 -24.62 7.38
CA GLY A 710 4.03 -24.75 5.93
C GLY A 710 5.37 -25.32 5.42
N PHE A 711 5.47 -25.53 4.11
CA PHE A 711 6.66 -26.04 3.44
C PHE A 711 8.00 -25.42 3.87
N ARG A 712 9.03 -26.27 3.92
CA ARG A 712 10.40 -25.95 4.33
C ARG A 712 11.41 -26.41 3.28
N ALA A 713 12.07 -25.45 2.61
CA ALA A 713 13.20 -25.73 1.70
C ALA A 713 14.59 -25.58 2.36
N ASP A 714 14.68 -24.80 3.43
CA ASP A 714 15.86 -24.61 4.29
C ASP A 714 15.36 -24.05 5.65
N HIS A 715 16.24 -23.82 6.63
CA HIS A 715 15.94 -23.20 7.93
C HIS A 715 15.22 -21.83 7.86
N PHE A 716 15.22 -21.18 6.70
CA PHE A 716 14.72 -19.81 6.50
C PHE A 716 13.28 -19.70 5.96
N LEU A 717 12.60 -20.82 5.66
CA LEU A 717 11.32 -20.79 4.91
C LEU A 717 10.10 -21.30 5.68
N ASN A 718 10.18 -21.41 7.00
CA ASN A 718 9.04 -21.77 7.85
C ASN A 718 7.95 -20.69 7.84
N ARG A 719 7.00 -20.74 6.90
CA ARG A 719 5.69 -20.08 7.07
C ARG A 719 4.87 -20.89 8.07
N LYS A 720 5.15 -20.70 9.36
CA LYS A 720 4.23 -21.12 10.41
C LYS A 720 3.00 -20.22 10.39
N ALA A 721 1.83 -20.79 10.67
CA ALA A 721 0.59 -20.05 10.84
C ALA A 721 -0.22 -20.65 11.99
N LEU A 722 -0.87 -19.77 12.76
CA LEU A 722 -1.71 -20.14 13.88
C LEU A 722 -3.15 -20.41 13.41
N TYR A 723 -3.76 -21.44 13.95
CA TYR A 723 -5.16 -21.80 13.69
C TYR A 723 -5.88 -22.09 15.00
N LEU A 724 -7.13 -21.65 15.10
CA LEU A 724 -8.10 -22.20 16.06
C LEU A 724 -8.81 -23.36 15.37
N CYS A 725 -8.60 -24.58 15.85
CA CYS A 725 -9.13 -25.82 15.28
C CYS A 725 -10.21 -26.42 16.18
N LEU A 726 -11.18 -27.13 15.61
CA LEU A 726 -12.02 -28.08 16.36
C LEU A 726 -11.32 -29.44 16.45
N LYS A 727 -11.08 -29.95 17.67
CA LYS A 727 -10.34 -31.21 17.91
C LYS A 727 -10.89 -32.42 17.17
N ARG A 728 -12.21 -32.52 17.10
CA ARG A 728 -12.92 -33.65 16.45
C ARG A 728 -12.86 -33.57 14.91
N ASN A 729 -12.56 -32.40 14.34
CA ASN A 729 -12.48 -32.20 12.90
C ASN A 729 -11.53 -31.03 12.58
N LYS A 730 -10.25 -31.32 12.36
CA LYS A 730 -9.21 -30.30 12.14
C LYS A 730 -9.37 -29.48 10.85
N ASN A 731 -10.25 -29.90 9.94
CA ASN A 731 -10.62 -29.13 8.74
C ASN A 731 -11.58 -27.97 9.07
N LEU A 732 -12.17 -27.96 10.26
CA LEU A 732 -12.91 -26.82 10.83
C LEU A 732 -11.91 -25.93 11.58
N ASP A 733 -11.24 -25.06 10.82
CA ASP A 733 -10.24 -24.14 11.35
C ASP A 733 -10.51 -22.65 11.02
N LEU A 734 -9.84 -21.80 11.80
CA LEU A 734 -9.82 -20.36 11.65
C LEU A 734 -8.36 -19.87 11.75
N GLU A 735 -7.76 -19.45 10.64
CA GLU A 735 -6.41 -18.86 10.61
C GLU A 735 -6.37 -17.55 11.44
N LEU A 736 -5.53 -17.57 12.49
CA LEU A 736 -5.29 -16.52 13.48
C LEU A 736 -4.10 -15.64 13.07
N SER A 737 -4.27 -14.86 12.01
CA SER A 737 -3.26 -13.87 11.57
C SER A 737 -3.05 -12.76 12.61
N LEU A 738 -1.87 -12.13 12.66
CA LEU A 738 -1.56 -11.05 13.59
C LEU A 738 -2.64 -9.94 13.69
N PRO A 739 -3.18 -9.36 12.60
CA PRO A 739 -4.18 -8.29 12.73
C PRO A 739 -5.50 -8.74 13.39
N PHE A 740 -5.82 -10.04 13.32
CA PHE A 740 -6.96 -10.61 14.04
C PHE A 740 -6.65 -10.75 15.54
N LEU A 741 -5.43 -11.13 15.91
CA LEU A 741 -5.00 -11.18 17.30
C LEU A 741 -4.84 -9.79 17.92
N ASP A 742 -4.39 -8.80 17.16
CA ASP A 742 -4.39 -7.40 17.58
C ASP A 742 -5.81 -6.90 17.84
N TYR A 743 -6.77 -7.21 16.96
CA TYR A 743 -8.19 -6.95 17.22
C TYR A 743 -8.70 -7.64 18.50
N VAL A 744 -8.38 -8.93 18.70
CA VAL A 744 -8.75 -9.68 19.91
C VAL A 744 -8.13 -9.04 21.17
N ALA A 745 -6.86 -8.64 21.12
CA ALA A 745 -6.16 -8.02 22.24
C ALA A 745 -6.73 -6.65 22.60
N ARG A 746 -7.00 -5.78 21.62
CA ARG A 746 -7.68 -4.49 21.81
C ARG A 746 -9.07 -4.67 22.42
N ARG A 747 -9.86 -5.60 21.85
CA ARG A 747 -11.21 -5.90 22.33
C ARG A 747 -11.23 -6.41 23.77
N TYR A 748 -10.26 -7.26 24.12
CA TYR A 748 -10.07 -7.77 25.49
C TYR A 748 -9.46 -6.73 26.46
N ARG A 749 -8.94 -5.61 25.97
CA ARG A 749 -8.55 -4.43 26.78
C ARG A 749 -9.70 -3.43 26.96
N GLY A 750 -10.90 -3.75 26.47
CA GLY A 750 -12.08 -2.89 26.54
C GLY A 750 -12.16 -1.82 25.43
N GLU A 751 -11.34 -1.90 24.38
CA GLU A 751 -11.41 -0.94 23.26
C GLU A 751 -12.67 -1.18 22.42
N MET A 752 -13.65 -0.28 22.59
CA MET A 752 -14.97 -0.42 21.96
C MET A 752 -15.04 0.06 20.51
N THR A 753 -14.03 0.78 20.02
CA THR A 753 -14.00 1.48 18.72
C THR A 753 -13.19 0.77 17.63
N ALA A 754 -12.60 -0.40 17.91
CA ALA A 754 -11.87 -1.17 16.92
C ALA A 754 -12.84 -1.92 15.99
N ASP A 755 -12.98 -1.47 14.74
CA ASP A 755 -13.78 -2.16 13.73
C ASP A 755 -13.04 -3.36 13.12
N LEU A 756 -13.73 -4.50 13.01
CA LEU A 756 -13.19 -5.70 12.37
C LEU A 756 -13.17 -5.52 10.84
N HIS A 757 -11.97 -5.56 10.24
CA HIS A 757 -11.80 -5.44 8.78
C HIS A 757 -12.66 -6.46 8.02
N ALA A 758 -13.30 -6.03 6.93
CA ALA A 758 -14.35 -6.78 6.21
C ALA A 758 -13.92 -8.20 5.75
N PHE A 759 -12.63 -8.40 5.47
CA PHE A 759 -12.06 -9.71 5.18
C PHE A 759 -12.22 -10.70 6.34
N TYR A 760 -11.94 -10.27 7.57
CA TYR A 760 -12.12 -11.09 8.77
C TYR A 760 -13.58 -11.35 9.07
N ALA A 761 -14.47 -10.36 8.87
CA ALA A 761 -15.91 -10.57 9.01
C ALA A 761 -16.43 -11.70 8.09
N ASN A 762 -15.95 -11.77 6.84
CA ASN A 762 -16.30 -12.87 5.93
C ASN A 762 -15.72 -14.22 6.38
N ARG A 763 -14.47 -14.24 6.88
CA ARG A 763 -13.84 -15.45 7.43
C ARG A 763 -14.59 -15.98 8.66
N LEU A 764 -14.96 -15.10 9.59
CA LEU A 764 -15.75 -15.44 10.78
C LEU A 764 -17.15 -15.94 10.43
N LYS A 765 -17.82 -15.34 9.42
CA LYS A 765 -19.11 -15.83 8.92
C LYS A 765 -18.99 -17.24 8.35
N ARG A 766 -17.98 -17.52 7.53
CA ARG A 766 -17.72 -18.87 7.00
C ARG A 766 -17.49 -19.87 8.13
N PHE A 767 -16.63 -19.54 9.10
CA PHE A 767 -16.37 -20.39 10.26
C PHE A 767 -17.64 -20.63 11.10
N LYS A 768 -18.47 -19.59 11.34
CA LYS A 768 -19.79 -19.71 11.99
C LYS A 768 -20.69 -20.72 11.26
N SER A 769 -20.81 -20.60 9.93
CA SER A 769 -21.63 -21.52 9.12
C SER A 769 -21.13 -22.95 9.18
N GLN A 770 -19.82 -23.17 9.04
CA GLN A 770 -19.23 -24.52 9.09
C GLN A 770 -19.40 -25.18 10.47
N LEU A 771 -19.30 -24.41 11.56
CA LEU A 771 -19.60 -24.90 12.91
C LEU A 771 -21.07 -25.25 13.12
N ILE A 772 -22.01 -24.51 12.51
CA ILE A 772 -23.44 -24.84 12.57
C ILE A 772 -23.72 -26.15 11.83
N SER A 773 -23.26 -26.28 10.58
CA SER A 773 -23.46 -27.51 9.78
C SER A 773 -22.91 -28.74 10.50
N TYR A 774 -21.67 -28.68 11.01
CA TYR A 774 -21.08 -29.79 11.75
C TYR A 774 -21.85 -30.15 13.04
N TYR A 775 -22.38 -29.15 13.77
CA TYR A 775 -23.19 -29.41 14.95
C TYR A 775 -24.53 -30.09 14.60
N GLN A 776 -25.16 -29.68 13.49
CA GLN A 776 -26.41 -30.27 13.00
C GLN A 776 -26.21 -31.71 12.48
N GLU A 777 -25.14 -31.95 11.73
CA GLU A 777 -24.74 -33.29 11.27
C GLU A 777 -24.57 -34.26 12.45
N GLN A 778 -23.88 -33.83 13.51
CA GLN A 778 -23.67 -34.64 14.71
C GLN A 778 -24.96 -34.87 15.53
N GLN A 779 -25.92 -33.94 15.54
CA GLN A 779 -27.21 -34.17 16.20
C GLN A 779 -28.11 -35.13 15.41
N ALA A 780 -28.10 -35.07 14.08
CA ALA A 780 -28.85 -36.00 13.23
C ALA A 780 -28.33 -37.45 13.30
N GLU A 781 -27.12 -37.66 13.84
CA GLU A 781 -26.55 -38.97 14.15
C GLU A 781 -26.85 -39.44 15.60
N GLU A 782 -27.37 -38.57 16.48
CA GLU A 782 -27.61 -38.83 17.91
C GLU A 782 -29.10 -38.89 18.31
N ASP A 783 -30.00 -38.12 17.66
CA ASP A 783 -31.44 -38.01 18.01
C ASP A 783 -32.37 -38.49 16.87
N ASP A 784 -33.03 -39.65 17.03
CA ASP A 784 -33.96 -40.24 16.04
C ASP A 784 -35.47 -40.01 16.37
N GLU A 785 -35.80 -39.40 17.53
CA GLU A 785 -37.20 -39.36 18.03
C GLU A 785 -37.76 -38.00 18.55
N LEU A 786 -36.98 -36.92 18.73
CA LEU A 786 -37.49 -35.63 19.28
C LEU A 786 -36.85 -34.36 18.69
N GLU A 787 -37.66 -33.36 18.31
CA GLU A 787 -37.17 -32.01 18.00
C GLU A 787 -36.92 -31.21 19.28
N VAL A 788 -35.65 -30.94 19.61
CA VAL A 788 -35.26 -30.18 20.81
C VAL A 788 -34.67 -28.82 20.43
N GLY A 789 -35.29 -27.74 20.90
CA GLY A 789 -34.79 -26.37 20.77
C GLY A 789 -34.13 -25.86 22.05
N GLU A 790 -33.07 -25.06 21.95
CA GLU A 790 -32.52 -24.32 23.10
C GLU A 790 -32.67 -22.81 22.90
N LEU A 791 -33.15 -22.11 23.93
CA LEU A 791 -33.14 -20.65 24.01
C LEU A 791 -31.97 -20.16 24.87
N LEU A 792 -31.25 -19.16 24.35
CA LEU A 792 -30.20 -18.44 25.05
C LEU A 792 -30.70 -17.06 25.48
N TYR A 793 -30.69 -16.81 26.79
CA TYR A 793 -31.03 -15.53 27.41
C TYR A 793 -29.77 -14.76 27.79
N LEU A 794 -29.58 -13.58 27.20
CA LEU A 794 -28.41 -12.71 27.31
C LEU A 794 -28.80 -11.35 27.93
N LEU A 795 -28.85 -11.26 29.26
CA LEU A 795 -29.13 -9.99 29.95
C LEU A 795 -28.04 -9.61 30.96
N ALA A 796 -27.43 -8.44 30.77
CA ALA A 796 -26.48 -7.80 31.71
C ALA A 796 -25.43 -8.76 32.34
N GLY A 797 -24.75 -9.54 31.50
CA GLY A 797 -23.72 -10.50 31.95
C GLY A 797 -24.23 -11.80 32.56
N LYS A 798 -25.55 -12.02 32.63
CA LYS A 798 -26.15 -13.31 33.01
C LYS A 798 -26.60 -14.06 31.75
N THR A 799 -25.93 -15.16 31.46
CA THR A 799 -26.41 -16.22 30.55
C THR A 799 -27.36 -17.14 31.31
N ARG A 800 -28.61 -17.27 30.86
CA ARG A 800 -29.50 -18.37 31.25
C ARG A 800 -29.88 -19.17 29.99
N ARG A 801 -30.05 -20.48 30.14
CA ARG A 801 -30.56 -21.38 29.09
C ARG A 801 -31.96 -21.79 29.50
N VAL A 802 -32.86 -21.88 28.53
CA VAL A 802 -34.16 -22.55 28.69
C VAL A 802 -34.19 -23.64 27.62
N ARG A 803 -34.49 -24.89 28.00
CA ARG A 803 -34.66 -25.98 27.03
C ARG A 803 -36.13 -26.04 26.64
N LEU A 804 -36.38 -26.15 25.34
CA LEU A 804 -37.70 -26.31 24.76
C LEU A 804 -37.74 -27.69 24.12
N GLU A 805 -38.63 -28.54 24.61
CA GLU A 805 -38.84 -29.87 24.04
C GLU A 805 -40.15 -29.81 23.26
N PHE A 806 -40.08 -30.11 21.95
CA PHE A 806 -41.24 -30.10 21.06
C PHE A 806 -41.67 -31.55 20.84
N ALA A 807 -42.74 -31.95 21.52
CA ALA A 807 -43.35 -33.26 21.37
C ALA A 807 -44.77 -33.08 20.81
N ALA A 808 -45.06 -33.73 19.68
CA ALA A 808 -46.41 -33.79 19.07
C ALA A 808 -47.13 -32.43 18.85
N GLY A 809 -46.41 -31.32 18.78
CA GLY A 809 -46.96 -29.97 18.60
C GLY A 809 -47.22 -29.19 19.90
N GLU A 810 -46.92 -29.78 21.06
CA GLU A 810 -46.93 -29.08 22.35
C GLU A 810 -45.51 -28.59 22.72
N LEU A 811 -45.43 -27.46 23.41
CA LEU A 811 -44.18 -26.82 23.83
C LEU A 811 -43.98 -27.05 25.33
N GLU A 812 -43.14 -28.00 25.71
CA GLU A 812 -42.71 -28.12 27.10
C GLU A 812 -41.50 -27.22 27.39
N VAL A 813 -41.63 -26.39 28.43
CA VAL A 813 -40.61 -25.41 28.83
C VAL A 813 -39.98 -25.87 30.14
N SER A 814 -38.75 -26.40 30.08
CA SER A 814 -37.95 -26.71 31.27
C SER A 814 -36.95 -25.57 31.58
N LEU A 815 -37.03 -25.07 32.82
CA LEU A 815 -36.30 -23.89 33.35
C LEU A 815 -35.01 -24.22 34.10
#